data_AF-A0A9P8EJ31-F1
#
_entry.id   AF-A0A9P8EJ31-F1
#
_cell.length_a   1.000
_cell.length_b   1.000
_cell.length_c   1.000
_cell.angle_alpha   90.00
_cell.angle_beta   90.00
_cell.angle_gamma   90.00
#
_symmetry.space_group_name_H-M   'P 1'
#
loop_
_entity.id
_entity.type
_entity.pdbx_description
1 polymer ?
#
loop_
_entity_poly.entity_id
_entity_poly.type
_entity_poly.pdbx_seq_one_letter_code
_entity_poly.pdbx_strand_id
1 'polypeptide(L)'
;MSSTASKHSSNTDLVENIHNTLAWLKNNPCPYVAGPESLKKRASVALIVRIQPSYAHPPHKAAAPADSIDSFFAQDWVKHGEPEVLFIKRAARKGDRWTSHVALPGGRRDPEDENDQHAAIREAAEEIGIELSERTCIAVGNLPQRIVTTSWGRVPLMVLCPYVFLVTRHDLPPLRLQPTEVASTHWVPVRSLLDPGQRTVHTEDVSNRLANQETGIKKWALAGMLGKMEFSAIQLLPAESLYCHESPTDDSNQHKIAPPRNIIKRLLSFIHSPVLPPPPQHRPLILWGLTLGVVADFLDLFPPHNALELWTYPTFTMPDVRLVIWLTTYRFRETKRLQLESDNRSGSPAAAVEEGLDAVSLPDNKRGSDVGMGGLGSGRSLRVSQHRSEDSCWVILYGNVYDVTKFVPEHPGGAKIILQLAGQDATEEYDPIHPPGILEETLAPECKLGTIDASTLPSVEKSPVDEKEVDQEAIMPLDHCLNMDDIEAVATKKMSKKAWAYYFSAADDLKSKAWNNTVYSSILLRPRVFVDITNCDTSTTILGNKVNIPLFVSPAAMARLGHPDGEHGIARACNKYGACQIISNNASQTPEQILEGAPADQVFGWQLYVQNDRKKSEDMLVRINALKQIKFIVLTLDAPVPGKREHDEREGKNVGANLPIRSAHQQGSSSTTSPDPKKGGNSGSGSVASAMFAGTAGDLTWKTTLPWLAKHTKLPIVLKGLQTHEDAYMASLHAPQVQGIILSNHGGRAADTAPPSIHTLIEIRKYCPEVFDKLEVWVDGGIKRGTDIVKALCLGAKAVGMGRNALFGLGAGGTEGVERVYEILKAEMETTMRLLAVERVEELGPQHINARAVERDIYDGPAGLEKLSMWIKAKL
;
A
#
# COMPACT_ATOMS: atom_id res chain seq x y z
N MET A 1 -20.28 -5.24 -37.18
CA MET A 1 -19.02 -5.45 -37.92
C MET A 1 -17.96 -4.62 -37.23
N SER A 2 -16.89 -5.30 -36.80
CA SER A 2 -15.61 -4.85 -36.22
C SER A 2 -15.62 -4.09 -34.88
N SER A 3 -15.23 -4.82 -33.83
CA SER A 3 -14.77 -4.36 -32.52
C SER A 3 -13.25 -4.09 -32.52
N THR A 4 -12.78 -3.27 -31.60
CA THR A 4 -11.37 -3.18 -31.20
C THR A 4 -11.28 -3.16 -29.68
N ALA A 5 -10.86 -4.29 -29.11
CA ALA A 5 -10.67 -4.54 -27.68
C ALA A 5 -9.20 -4.35 -27.28
N SER A 6 -8.93 -3.80 -26.09
CA SER A 6 -7.60 -3.69 -25.49
C SER A 6 -7.41 -4.78 -24.42
N LYS A 7 -6.39 -5.62 -24.63
CA LYS A 7 -6.18 -6.93 -24.00
C LYS A 7 -5.61 -6.83 -22.57
N HIS A 8 -6.32 -7.36 -21.57
CA HIS A 8 -5.61 -8.09 -20.51
C HIS A 8 -5.01 -9.33 -21.14
N SER A 9 -3.69 -9.52 -21.02
CA SER A 9 -2.99 -10.73 -21.45
C SER A 9 -3.67 -11.93 -20.80
N SER A 10 -4.53 -12.59 -21.55
CA SER A 10 -5.13 -13.87 -21.20
C SER A 10 -4.02 -14.88 -20.92
N ASN A 11 -4.32 -15.98 -20.21
CA ASN A 11 -3.33 -17.05 -20.05
C ASN A 11 -2.84 -17.55 -21.43
N THR A 12 -3.72 -17.45 -22.44
CA THR A 12 -3.43 -17.72 -23.85
C THR A 12 -2.38 -16.76 -24.42
N ASP A 13 -2.42 -15.45 -24.10
CA ASP A 13 -1.40 -14.49 -24.54
C ASP A 13 -0.02 -14.80 -23.91
N LEU A 14 0.04 -15.29 -22.66
CA LEU A 14 1.32 -15.66 -22.03
C LEU A 14 1.91 -16.96 -22.62
N VAL A 15 1.06 -17.96 -22.87
CA VAL A 15 1.47 -19.20 -23.53
C VAL A 15 1.96 -18.93 -24.96
N GLU A 16 1.28 -18.04 -25.69
CA GLU A 16 1.70 -17.58 -27.01
C GLU A 16 3.04 -16.84 -26.97
N ASN A 17 3.25 -15.96 -25.99
CA ASN A 17 4.53 -15.29 -25.80
C ASN A 17 5.66 -16.29 -25.52
N ILE A 18 5.43 -17.32 -24.71
CA ILE A 18 6.42 -18.39 -24.47
C ILE A 18 6.69 -19.19 -25.74
N HIS A 19 5.66 -19.53 -26.50
CA HIS A 19 5.82 -20.21 -27.78
C HIS A 19 6.76 -19.41 -28.70
N ASN A 20 6.45 -18.13 -28.89
CA ASN A 20 7.25 -17.23 -29.73
C ASN A 20 8.69 -17.09 -29.23
N THR A 21 8.89 -16.91 -27.93
CA THR A 21 10.22 -16.79 -27.32
C THR A 21 11.06 -18.06 -27.50
N LEU A 22 10.49 -19.24 -27.24
CA LEU A 22 11.21 -20.50 -27.39
C LEU A 22 11.50 -20.82 -28.86
N ALA A 23 10.56 -20.53 -29.77
CA ALA A 23 10.79 -20.67 -31.21
C ALA A 23 11.88 -19.72 -31.71
N TRP A 24 11.91 -18.48 -31.24
CA TRP A 24 12.95 -17.51 -31.57
C TRP A 24 14.32 -17.95 -31.06
N LEU A 25 14.43 -18.37 -29.79
CA LEU A 25 15.67 -18.86 -29.21
C LEU A 25 16.26 -20.06 -29.96
N LYS A 26 15.39 -20.97 -30.43
CA LYS A 26 15.81 -22.14 -31.21
C LYS A 26 16.45 -21.75 -32.55
N ASN A 27 15.97 -20.67 -33.17
CA ASN A 27 16.48 -20.19 -34.45
C ASN A 27 17.63 -19.17 -34.30
N ASN A 28 17.85 -18.63 -33.09
CA ASN A 28 18.83 -17.57 -32.82
C ASN A 28 19.72 -17.92 -31.61
N PRO A 29 20.58 -18.97 -31.72
CA PRO A 29 21.45 -19.36 -30.61
C PRO A 29 22.45 -18.24 -30.26
N CYS A 30 22.64 -17.99 -28.97
CA CYS A 30 23.59 -16.98 -28.51
C CYS A 30 25.04 -17.40 -28.83
N PRO A 31 25.92 -16.45 -29.17
CA PRO A 31 27.30 -16.76 -29.53
C PRO A 31 28.06 -17.43 -28.38
N TYR A 32 28.94 -18.36 -28.74
CA TYR A 32 29.83 -19.03 -27.80
C TYR A 32 30.86 -18.05 -27.24
N VAL A 33 31.01 -18.01 -25.91
CA VAL A 33 32.01 -17.17 -25.23
C VAL A 33 33.20 -18.02 -24.85
N ALA A 34 34.32 -17.82 -25.54
CA ALA A 34 35.59 -18.43 -25.19
C ALA A 34 36.09 -17.89 -23.83
N GLY A 35 36.52 -18.79 -22.94
CA GLY A 35 37.17 -18.38 -21.70
C GLY A 35 38.56 -17.80 -21.97
N PRO A 36 39.09 -16.91 -21.11
CA PRO A 36 40.47 -16.47 -21.21
C PRO A 36 41.43 -17.68 -21.12
N GLU A 37 42.54 -17.68 -21.85
CA GLU A 37 43.46 -18.84 -21.98
C GLU A 37 43.94 -19.42 -20.63
N SER A 38 43.93 -18.60 -19.57
CA SER A 38 44.30 -18.98 -18.21
C SER A 38 43.18 -19.69 -17.42
N LEU A 39 41.95 -19.78 -17.94
CA LEU A 39 40.77 -20.29 -17.24
C LEU A 39 40.05 -21.42 -18.01
N LYS A 40 40.19 -22.66 -17.54
CA LYS A 40 39.50 -23.84 -18.08
C LYS A 40 38.18 -24.20 -17.39
N LYS A 41 37.68 -23.38 -16.47
CA LYS A 41 36.50 -23.72 -15.64
C LYS A 41 35.21 -23.19 -16.28
N ARG A 42 34.33 -24.10 -16.69
CA ARG A 42 32.97 -23.80 -17.21
C ARG A 42 31.94 -24.50 -16.34
N ALA A 43 30.83 -23.83 -16.09
CA ALA A 43 29.69 -24.37 -15.35
C ALA A 43 28.42 -24.13 -16.16
N SER A 44 27.54 -25.12 -16.21
CA SER A 44 26.33 -25.09 -17.01
C SER A 44 25.10 -25.26 -16.13
N VAL A 45 24.02 -24.55 -16.48
CA VAL A 45 22.75 -24.61 -15.76
C VAL A 45 21.59 -24.86 -16.71
N ALA A 46 20.62 -25.63 -16.27
CA ALA A 46 19.41 -25.96 -17.02
C ALA A 46 18.24 -25.08 -16.56
N LEU A 47 17.74 -24.21 -17.44
CA LEU A 47 16.46 -23.51 -17.28
C LEU A 47 15.37 -24.40 -17.88
N ILE A 48 14.64 -25.09 -17.01
CA ILE A 48 13.65 -26.09 -17.40
C ILE A 48 12.25 -25.46 -17.33
N VAL A 49 11.57 -25.40 -18.48
CA VAL A 49 10.21 -24.87 -18.64
C VAL A 49 9.25 -26.04 -18.82
N ARG A 50 8.12 -26.03 -18.09
CA ARG A 50 6.97 -26.90 -18.35
C ARG A 50 5.71 -26.08 -18.54
N ILE A 51 4.70 -26.69 -19.15
CA ILE A 51 3.33 -26.18 -19.15
C ILE A 51 2.50 -27.08 -18.25
N GLN A 52 1.98 -26.54 -17.15
CA GLN A 52 1.11 -27.25 -16.23
C GLN A 52 -0.32 -27.25 -16.77
N PRO A 53 -0.97 -28.42 -16.96
CA PRO A 53 -2.32 -28.47 -17.51
C PRO A 53 -3.35 -27.78 -16.61
N SER A 54 -4.31 -27.08 -17.22
CA SER A 54 -5.49 -26.55 -16.51
C SER A 54 -6.52 -27.65 -16.29
N TYR A 55 -7.27 -27.57 -15.18
CA TYR A 55 -8.35 -28.52 -14.88
C TYR A 55 -9.41 -28.60 -15.99
N ALA A 56 -9.67 -27.48 -16.68
CA ALA A 56 -10.65 -27.40 -17.76
C ALA A 56 -10.19 -28.10 -19.06
N HIS A 57 -8.88 -28.28 -19.25
CA HIS A 57 -8.29 -28.86 -20.46
C HIS A 57 -7.24 -29.93 -20.10
N PRO A 58 -7.66 -31.10 -19.58
CA PRO A 58 -6.71 -32.15 -19.20
C PRO A 58 -6.06 -32.79 -20.44
N PRO A 59 -4.80 -33.22 -20.34
CA PRO A 59 -4.12 -33.91 -21.42
C PRO A 59 -4.77 -35.27 -21.71
N HIS A 60 -4.87 -35.66 -22.98
CA HIS A 60 -5.34 -36.98 -23.36
C HIS A 60 -4.31 -38.05 -22.99
N LYS A 61 -4.74 -39.15 -22.34
CA LYS A 61 -3.89 -40.27 -21.89
C LYS A 61 -3.01 -40.93 -22.96
N ALA A 62 -3.26 -40.66 -24.25
CA ALA A 62 -2.55 -41.23 -25.39
C ALA A 62 -1.87 -40.18 -26.29
N ALA A 63 -1.71 -38.93 -25.81
CA ALA A 63 -1.03 -37.90 -26.59
C ALA A 63 0.44 -38.31 -26.86
N ALA A 64 0.81 -38.38 -28.14
CA ALA A 64 2.17 -38.64 -28.56
C ALA A 64 3.09 -37.47 -28.11
N PRO A 65 4.35 -37.74 -27.73
CA PRO A 65 5.31 -36.69 -27.44
C PRO A 65 5.47 -35.79 -28.67
N ALA A 66 5.53 -34.48 -28.45
CA ALA A 66 5.71 -33.51 -29.52
C ALA A 66 7.18 -33.45 -29.92
N ASP A 67 7.45 -33.59 -31.22
CA ASP A 67 8.82 -33.60 -31.77
C ASP A 67 9.33 -32.18 -32.12
N SER A 68 8.45 -31.18 -32.06
CA SER A 68 8.78 -29.77 -32.31
C SER A 68 8.03 -28.82 -31.37
N ILE A 69 8.58 -27.61 -31.19
CA ILE A 69 7.98 -26.56 -30.35
C ILE A 69 6.57 -26.23 -30.86
N ASP A 70 6.41 -26.04 -32.17
CA ASP A 70 5.11 -25.72 -32.77
C ASP A 70 4.09 -26.84 -32.56
N SER A 71 4.48 -28.10 -32.75
CA SER A 71 3.59 -29.25 -32.51
C SER A 71 3.22 -29.42 -31.03
N PHE A 72 4.06 -28.96 -30.11
CA PHE A 72 3.78 -28.98 -28.67
C PHE A 72 2.73 -27.93 -28.31
N PHE A 73 2.95 -26.67 -28.70
CA PHE A 73 2.02 -25.56 -28.43
C PHE A 73 0.72 -25.65 -29.24
N ALA A 74 0.65 -26.49 -30.28
CA ALA A 74 -0.59 -26.80 -30.98
C ALA A 74 -1.58 -27.63 -30.15
N GLN A 75 -1.13 -28.34 -29.11
CA GLN A 75 -1.97 -29.21 -28.28
C GLN A 75 -2.94 -28.39 -27.41
N ASP A 76 -4.19 -28.86 -27.29
CA ASP A 76 -5.27 -28.13 -26.60
C ASP A 76 -4.95 -27.84 -25.12
N TRP A 77 -4.46 -28.85 -24.40
CA TRP A 77 -4.10 -28.71 -22.98
C TRP A 77 -2.90 -27.77 -22.76
N VAL A 78 -2.05 -27.56 -23.77
CA VAL A 78 -0.89 -26.65 -23.71
C VAL A 78 -1.34 -25.20 -23.90
N LYS A 79 -2.24 -24.93 -24.86
CA LYS A 79 -2.78 -23.59 -25.14
C LYS A 79 -3.47 -22.92 -23.94
N HIS A 80 -4.02 -23.75 -23.06
CA HIS A 80 -4.77 -23.33 -21.87
C HIS A 80 -4.05 -23.64 -20.56
N GLY A 81 -2.80 -24.13 -20.63
CA GLY A 81 -1.99 -24.46 -19.46
C GLY A 81 -1.27 -23.25 -18.86
N GLU A 82 -0.62 -23.49 -17.72
CA GLU A 82 0.16 -22.48 -16.99
C GLU A 82 1.65 -22.74 -17.18
N PRO A 83 2.43 -21.80 -17.72
CA PRO A 83 3.86 -21.99 -17.86
C PRO A 83 4.62 -21.80 -16.55
N GLU A 84 5.55 -22.72 -16.28
CA GLU A 84 6.31 -22.76 -15.03
C GLU A 84 7.81 -23.04 -15.28
N VAL A 85 8.67 -22.50 -14.42
CA VAL A 85 10.13 -22.75 -14.41
C VAL A 85 10.50 -23.52 -13.14
N LEU A 86 11.37 -24.53 -13.29
CA LEU A 86 11.87 -25.32 -12.16
C LEU A 86 13.08 -24.66 -11.49
N PHE A 87 12.99 -24.52 -10.17
CA PHE A 87 14.10 -24.11 -9.30
C PHE A 87 14.47 -25.21 -8.31
N ILE A 88 15.74 -25.24 -7.91
CA ILE A 88 16.25 -26.05 -6.80
C ILE A 88 16.60 -25.15 -5.61
N LYS A 89 16.47 -25.67 -4.40
CA LYS A 89 17.13 -25.14 -3.21
C LYS A 89 18.26 -26.09 -2.84
N ARG A 90 19.48 -25.58 -2.83
CA ARG A 90 20.67 -26.38 -2.52
C ARG A 90 20.65 -26.90 -1.08
N ALA A 91 21.11 -28.12 -0.86
CA ALA A 91 21.24 -28.71 0.48
C ALA A 91 22.23 -27.95 1.36
N ALA A 92 22.02 -28.01 2.68
CA ALA A 92 22.85 -27.27 3.61
C ALA A 92 24.16 -28.03 3.90
N ARG A 93 25.29 -27.51 3.41
CA ARG A 93 26.62 -28.12 3.63
C ARG A 93 27.51 -27.20 4.47
N LYS A 94 28.10 -27.75 5.54
CA LYS A 94 29.04 -27.02 6.40
C LYS A 94 30.31 -26.65 5.62
N GLY A 95 30.50 -25.35 5.38
CA GLY A 95 31.63 -24.83 4.61
C GLY A 95 31.35 -24.60 3.12
N ASP A 96 30.16 -24.94 2.63
CA ASP A 96 29.72 -24.52 1.29
C ASP A 96 29.33 -23.04 1.30
N ARG A 97 29.81 -22.30 0.30
CA ARG A 97 29.58 -20.86 0.13
C ARG A 97 28.18 -20.54 -0.39
N TRP A 98 27.46 -21.56 -0.89
CA TRP A 98 26.13 -21.43 -1.50
C TRP A 98 25.06 -22.28 -0.80
N THR A 99 25.27 -22.56 0.49
CA THR A 99 24.35 -23.34 1.32
C THR A 99 22.92 -22.76 1.28
N SER A 100 21.90 -23.60 1.09
CA SER A 100 20.48 -23.20 1.07
C SER A 100 20.07 -22.16 0.00
N HIS A 101 20.91 -21.88 -0.99
CA HIS A 101 20.60 -20.92 -2.07
C HIS A 101 19.65 -21.52 -3.09
N VAL A 102 18.71 -20.70 -3.58
CA VAL A 102 17.86 -21.01 -4.73
C VAL A 102 18.66 -20.88 -6.04
N ALA A 103 18.68 -21.95 -6.83
CA ALA A 103 19.42 -22.06 -8.08
C ALA A 103 18.60 -22.75 -9.18
N LEU A 104 19.13 -22.74 -10.40
CA LEU A 104 18.74 -23.67 -11.45
C LEU A 104 19.57 -24.96 -11.29
N PRO A 105 19.05 -26.15 -11.66
CA PRO A 105 19.85 -27.37 -11.69
C PRO A 105 21.10 -27.17 -12.56
N GLY A 106 22.26 -27.61 -12.09
CA GLY A 106 23.49 -27.40 -12.83
C GLY A 106 24.77 -27.39 -12.00
N GLY A 107 25.87 -27.61 -12.70
CA GLY A 107 27.18 -27.78 -12.08
C GLY A 107 28.32 -27.59 -13.06
N ARG A 108 29.49 -28.13 -12.69
CA ARG A 108 30.72 -27.90 -13.44
C ARG A 108 30.78 -28.86 -14.61
N ARG A 109 31.27 -28.37 -15.76
CA ARG A 109 31.59 -29.24 -16.89
C ARG A 109 32.71 -30.22 -16.53
N ASP A 110 32.43 -31.50 -16.73
CA ASP A 110 33.36 -32.62 -16.62
C ASP A 110 34.11 -32.81 -17.95
N PRO A 111 35.39 -33.24 -17.95
CA PRO A 111 36.08 -33.71 -19.14
C PRO A 111 35.31 -34.71 -20.01
N GLU A 112 34.43 -35.53 -19.43
CA GLU A 112 33.61 -36.52 -20.15
C GLU A 112 32.39 -35.88 -20.86
N ASP A 113 32.02 -34.64 -20.53
CA ASP A 113 30.91 -33.94 -21.18
C ASP A 113 31.32 -33.47 -22.59
N GLU A 114 30.58 -33.94 -23.61
CA GLU A 114 30.81 -33.60 -25.02
C GLU A 114 30.83 -32.07 -25.25
N ASN A 115 29.89 -31.36 -24.64
CA ASN A 115 29.78 -29.90 -24.69
C ASN A 115 29.13 -29.33 -23.42
N ASP A 116 29.03 -28.00 -23.35
CA ASP A 116 28.46 -27.34 -22.17
C ASP A 116 26.96 -27.66 -21.97
N GLN A 117 26.22 -28.01 -23.02
CA GLN A 117 24.82 -28.40 -22.94
C GLN A 117 24.66 -29.79 -22.30
N HIS A 118 25.53 -30.74 -22.64
CA HIS A 118 25.56 -32.07 -22.03
C HIS A 118 25.86 -31.99 -20.53
N ALA A 119 26.71 -31.05 -20.11
CA ALA A 119 26.93 -30.78 -18.69
C ALA A 119 25.62 -30.36 -17.97
N ALA A 120 24.80 -29.49 -18.58
CA ALA A 120 23.51 -29.10 -17.98
C ALA A 120 22.52 -30.28 -17.90
N ILE A 121 22.52 -31.16 -18.92
CA ILE A 121 21.68 -32.37 -18.97
C ILE A 121 22.10 -33.35 -17.87
N ARG A 122 23.39 -33.66 -17.77
CA ARG A 122 23.95 -34.56 -16.76
C ARG A 122 23.62 -34.07 -15.36
N GLU A 123 23.89 -32.80 -15.07
CA GLU A 123 23.67 -32.23 -13.74
C GLU A 123 22.18 -32.19 -13.37
N ALA A 124 21.26 -31.89 -14.32
CA ALA A 124 19.83 -31.99 -14.06
C ALA A 124 19.39 -33.44 -13.76
N ALA A 125 19.96 -34.43 -14.45
CA ALA A 125 19.69 -35.85 -14.16
C ALA A 125 20.26 -36.28 -12.80
N GLU A 126 21.46 -35.82 -12.45
CA GLU A 126 22.14 -36.16 -11.20
C GLU A 126 21.49 -35.47 -9.99
N GLU A 127 21.15 -34.18 -10.06
CA GLU A 127 20.65 -33.40 -8.93
C GLU A 127 19.16 -33.65 -8.63
N ILE A 128 18.33 -33.78 -9.67
CA ILE A 128 16.85 -33.84 -9.52
C ILE A 128 16.20 -35.04 -10.22
N GLY A 129 16.98 -35.89 -10.90
CA GLY A 129 16.46 -37.10 -11.53
C GLY A 129 15.57 -36.84 -12.74
N ILE A 130 15.63 -35.65 -13.36
CA ILE A 130 14.92 -35.37 -14.61
C ILE A 130 15.79 -35.76 -15.80
N GLU A 131 15.31 -36.69 -16.61
CA GLU A 131 15.98 -37.05 -17.86
C GLU A 131 15.64 -35.99 -18.91
N LEU A 132 16.63 -35.20 -19.36
CA LEU A 132 16.46 -34.21 -20.42
C LEU A 132 16.90 -34.78 -21.78
N SER A 133 16.28 -35.89 -22.19
CA SER A 133 16.51 -36.51 -23.50
C SER A 133 15.46 -36.05 -24.52
N GLU A 134 15.69 -36.33 -25.80
CA GLU A 134 14.76 -35.97 -26.89
C GLU A 134 13.35 -36.58 -26.73
N ARG A 135 13.19 -37.59 -25.87
CA ARG A 135 11.90 -38.26 -25.59
C ARG A 135 11.05 -37.54 -24.56
N THR A 136 11.66 -36.70 -23.73
CA THR A 136 11.03 -36.06 -22.56
C THR A 136 11.00 -34.54 -22.70
N CYS A 137 11.95 -33.96 -23.44
CA CYS A 137 12.07 -32.54 -23.64
C CYS A 137 12.61 -32.17 -25.02
N ILE A 138 12.38 -30.93 -25.41
CA ILE A 138 13.04 -30.29 -26.54
C ILE A 138 14.13 -29.38 -25.98
N ALA A 139 15.38 -29.62 -26.39
CA ALA A 139 16.45 -28.64 -26.20
C ALA A 139 16.16 -27.41 -27.08
N VAL A 140 15.93 -26.27 -26.44
CA VAL A 140 15.52 -25.05 -27.15
C VAL A 140 16.74 -24.29 -27.65
N GLY A 141 17.71 -24.01 -26.77
CA GLY A 141 18.89 -23.22 -27.10
C GLY A 141 19.62 -22.74 -25.86
N ASN A 142 20.53 -21.78 -26.04
CA ASN A 142 21.29 -21.17 -24.95
C ASN A 142 20.93 -19.69 -24.74
N LEU A 143 21.06 -19.23 -23.50
CA LEU A 143 21.04 -17.81 -23.15
C LEU A 143 22.47 -17.25 -23.16
N PRO A 144 22.67 -15.91 -23.06
CA PRO A 144 23.99 -15.31 -23.08
C PRO A 144 24.96 -15.92 -22.05
N GLN A 145 26.11 -16.41 -22.52
CA GLN A 145 27.16 -16.96 -21.66
C GLN A 145 27.93 -15.83 -20.98
N ARG A 146 28.31 -16.01 -19.70
CA ARG A 146 28.89 -14.92 -18.90
C ARG A 146 30.21 -15.34 -18.24
N ILE A 147 31.23 -14.49 -18.35
CA ILE A 147 32.47 -14.65 -17.58
C ILE A 147 32.20 -14.11 -16.16
N VAL A 148 32.16 -15.00 -15.19
CA VAL A 148 31.98 -14.65 -13.77
C VAL A 148 33.36 -14.29 -13.21
N THR A 149 33.51 -13.08 -12.69
CA THR A 149 34.77 -12.59 -12.09
C THR A 149 34.67 -12.46 -10.57
N THR A 150 35.81 -12.33 -9.88
CA THR A 150 35.86 -11.91 -8.47
C THR A 150 35.28 -10.51 -8.27
N SER A 151 34.98 -10.13 -7.01
CA SER A 151 34.21 -8.94 -6.59
C SER A 151 34.70 -7.56 -7.08
N TRP A 152 35.82 -7.51 -7.80
CA TRP A 152 36.38 -6.29 -8.37
C TRP A 152 36.77 -6.45 -9.86
N GLY A 153 36.25 -7.46 -10.55
CA GLY A 153 36.41 -7.64 -12.00
C GLY A 153 37.79 -8.14 -12.46
N ARG A 154 38.73 -8.37 -11.54
CA ARG A 154 40.15 -8.60 -11.89
C ARG A 154 40.51 -10.04 -12.24
N VAL A 155 39.80 -11.03 -11.70
CA VAL A 155 40.14 -12.45 -11.90
C VAL A 155 38.89 -13.22 -12.36
N PRO A 156 38.92 -13.84 -13.54
CA PRO A 156 37.83 -14.67 -14.03
C PRO A 156 37.80 -16.01 -13.26
N LEU A 157 36.63 -16.39 -12.76
CA LEU A 157 36.39 -17.57 -11.92
C LEU A 157 35.82 -18.76 -12.69
N MET A 158 34.86 -18.50 -13.57
CA MET A 158 34.24 -19.50 -14.44
C MET A 158 33.50 -18.83 -15.61
N VAL A 159 33.21 -19.58 -16.65
CA VAL A 159 32.17 -19.20 -17.65
C VAL A 159 30.87 -19.90 -17.27
N LEU A 160 29.81 -19.13 -17.03
CA LEU A 160 28.47 -19.65 -16.76
C LEU A 160 27.70 -19.81 -18.08
N CYS A 161 27.18 -21.02 -18.32
CA CYS A 161 26.59 -21.46 -19.58
C CYS A 161 25.13 -21.91 -19.38
N PRO A 162 24.16 -20.98 -19.49
CA PRO A 162 22.74 -21.31 -19.33
C PRO A 162 22.11 -21.92 -20.60
N TYR A 163 21.38 -23.03 -20.45
CA TYR A 163 20.64 -23.71 -21.52
C TYR A 163 19.16 -23.86 -21.16
N VAL A 164 18.28 -23.69 -22.15
CA VAL A 164 16.82 -23.74 -21.99
C VAL A 164 16.27 -25.05 -22.52
N PHE A 165 15.45 -25.72 -21.72
CA PHE A 165 14.80 -26.99 -22.04
C PHE A 165 13.29 -26.88 -21.86
N LEU A 166 12.52 -27.35 -22.84
CA LEU A 166 11.06 -27.40 -22.79
C LEU A 166 10.62 -28.84 -22.55
N VAL A 167 10.00 -29.11 -21.41
CA VAL A 167 9.45 -30.44 -21.11
C VAL A 167 8.15 -30.63 -21.88
N THR A 168 8.08 -31.68 -22.70
CA THR A 168 6.95 -31.92 -23.61
C THR A 168 5.94 -32.93 -23.08
N ARG A 169 6.23 -33.54 -21.92
CA ARG A 169 5.36 -34.53 -21.25
C ARG A 169 4.65 -33.93 -20.03
N HIS A 170 3.35 -34.21 -19.91
CA HIS A 170 2.56 -33.85 -18.72
C HIS A 170 2.68 -34.88 -17.59
N ASP A 171 3.10 -36.11 -17.90
CA ASP A 171 3.12 -37.28 -17.00
C ASP A 171 4.52 -37.61 -16.49
N LEU A 172 5.33 -36.58 -16.20
CA LEU A 172 6.69 -36.80 -15.71
C LEU A 172 6.69 -37.68 -14.45
N PRO A 173 7.62 -38.66 -14.37
CA PRO A 173 7.82 -39.39 -13.13
C PRO A 173 8.22 -38.40 -12.02
N PRO A 174 7.87 -38.68 -10.75
CA PRO A 174 8.28 -37.84 -9.63
C PRO A 174 9.79 -37.61 -9.62
N LEU A 175 10.20 -36.35 -9.44
CA LEU A 175 11.60 -35.95 -9.38
C LEU A 175 12.33 -36.73 -8.27
N ARG A 176 13.56 -37.17 -8.54
CA ARG A 176 14.39 -37.92 -7.59
C ARG A 176 15.55 -37.05 -7.17
N LEU A 177 15.36 -36.35 -6.05
CA LEU A 177 16.32 -35.39 -5.55
C LEU A 177 17.54 -36.10 -4.95
N GLN A 178 18.74 -35.63 -5.30
CA GLN A 178 20.00 -36.05 -4.70
C GLN A 178 20.15 -35.32 -3.36
N PRO A 179 19.93 -35.98 -2.20
CA PRO A 179 19.73 -35.27 -0.94
C PRO A 179 20.96 -34.52 -0.46
N THR A 180 22.15 -34.88 -0.94
CA THR A 180 23.36 -34.18 -0.54
C THR A 180 23.52 -32.86 -1.29
N GLU A 181 22.97 -32.69 -2.49
CA GLU A 181 23.07 -31.49 -3.32
C GLU A 181 21.82 -30.61 -3.28
N VAL A 182 20.64 -31.23 -3.24
CA VAL A 182 19.34 -30.55 -3.37
C VAL A 182 18.49 -30.85 -2.15
N ALA A 183 18.08 -29.81 -1.42
CA ALA A 183 17.13 -29.92 -0.31
C ALA A 183 15.67 -29.93 -0.80
N SER A 184 15.36 -29.18 -1.84
CA SER A 184 14.01 -29.12 -2.41
C SER A 184 13.98 -28.61 -3.84
N THR A 185 12.90 -28.90 -4.56
CA THR A 185 12.58 -28.33 -5.88
C THR A 185 11.27 -27.58 -5.85
N HIS A 186 11.11 -26.61 -6.75
CA HIS A 186 10.03 -25.63 -6.75
C HIS A 186 9.65 -25.28 -8.19
N TRP A 187 8.44 -25.64 -8.64
CA TRP A 187 7.88 -25.16 -9.90
C TRP A 187 7.20 -23.82 -9.68
N VAL A 188 7.68 -22.78 -10.36
CA VAL A 188 7.21 -21.41 -10.17
C VAL A 188 6.58 -20.90 -11.46
N PRO A 189 5.32 -20.40 -11.43
CA PRO A 189 4.67 -19.82 -12.60
C PRO A 189 5.47 -18.65 -13.18
N VAL A 190 5.62 -18.61 -14.51
CA VAL A 190 6.31 -17.51 -15.21
C VAL A 190 5.61 -16.18 -14.92
N ARG A 191 4.27 -16.17 -14.79
CA ARG A 191 3.54 -14.97 -14.37
C ARG A 191 3.95 -14.45 -12.99
N SER A 192 4.29 -15.33 -12.05
CA SER A 192 4.79 -14.96 -10.73
C SER A 192 6.21 -14.41 -10.83
N LEU A 193 7.02 -14.90 -11.77
CA LEU A 193 8.34 -14.33 -12.05
C LEU A 193 8.24 -12.97 -12.74
N LEU A 194 7.21 -12.70 -13.54
CA LEU A 194 6.98 -11.41 -14.20
C LEU A 194 6.31 -10.37 -13.29
N ASP A 195 5.61 -10.80 -12.24
CA ASP A 195 4.90 -9.93 -11.30
C ASP A 195 5.86 -8.99 -10.52
N PRO A 196 5.75 -7.66 -10.71
CA PRO A 196 6.54 -6.69 -9.95
C PRO A 196 6.33 -6.77 -8.44
N GLY A 197 5.18 -7.29 -7.98
CA GLY A 197 4.87 -7.49 -6.57
C GLY A 197 5.74 -8.55 -5.88
N GLN A 198 6.40 -9.42 -6.65
CA GLN A 198 7.34 -10.41 -6.13
C GLN A 198 8.78 -9.89 -6.01
N ARG A 199 9.05 -8.64 -6.43
CA ARG A 199 10.38 -8.05 -6.36
C ARG A 199 10.73 -7.67 -4.91
N THR A 200 11.94 -8.02 -4.48
CA THR A 200 12.42 -7.80 -3.10
C THR A 200 13.94 -7.62 -3.08
N VAL A 201 14.53 -7.55 -1.89
CA VAL A 201 15.98 -7.47 -1.68
C VAL A 201 16.46 -8.58 -0.76
N HIS A 202 17.62 -9.16 -1.07
CA HIS A 202 18.32 -10.10 -0.21
C HIS A 202 19.51 -9.41 0.46
N THR A 203 19.65 -9.57 1.77
CA THR A 203 20.72 -8.93 2.54
C THR A 203 21.78 -9.95 2.96
N GLU A 204 23.00 -9.78 2.47
CA GLU A 204 24.16 -10.62 2.81
C GLU A 204 25.20 -9.86 3.63
N ASP A 205 25.73 -10.51 4.66
CA ASP A 205 26.85 -9.98 5.43
C ASP A 205 28.18 -10.26 4.70
N VAL A 206 28.54 -9.35 3.81
CA VAL A 206 29.81 -9.42 3.05
C VAL A 206 31.01 -8.99 3.91
N SER A 207 30.75 -8.33 5.05
CA SER A 207 31.78 -7.84 5.95
C SER A 207 32.63 -8.98 6.50
N ASN A 208 32.04 -10.12 6.85
CA ASN A 208 32.76 -11.32 7.29
C ASN A 208 33.67 -11.93 6.20
N ARG A 209 33.31 -11.81 4.91
CA ARG A 209 34.13 -12.34 3.79
C ARG A 209 35.36 -11.46 3.52
N LEU A 210 35.19 -10.15 3.59
CA LEU A 210 36.28 -9.16 3.45
C LEU A 210 37.18 -9.14 4.70
N ALA A 211 36.58 -9.24 5.87
CA ALA A 211 37.26 -9.27 7.17
C ALA A 211 38.13 -10.53 7.36
N ASN A 212 37.79 -11.67 6.74
CA ASN A 212 38.59 -12.90 6.82
C ASN A 212 39.84 -12.89 5.92
N GLN A 213 40.03 -11.87 5.07
CA GLN A 213 41.27 -11.65 4.31
C GLN A 213 42.26 -10.74 5.06
N GLU A 214 41.88 -10.20 6.22
CA GLU A 214 42.63 -9.22 7.00
C GLU A 214 42.77 -9.68 8.47
N THR A 215 43.86 -9.33 9.15
CA THR A 215 44.11 -9.72 10.56
C THR A 215 44.12 -8.51 11.50
N GLY A 216 43.70 -8.73 12.75
CA GLY A 216 43.81 -7.73 13.83
C GLY A 216 42.79 -6.59 13.79
N ILE A 217 43.21 -5.38 14.16
CA ILE A 217 42.34 -4.20 14.37
C ILE A 217 41.63 -3.76 13.09
N LYS A 218 42.24 -3.99 11.91
CA LYS A 218 41.64 -3.71 10.60
C LYS A 218 40.40 -4.58 10.32
N LYS A 219 40.37 -5.81 10.84
CA LYS A 219 39.22 -6.72 10.75
C LYS A 219 37.99 -6.15 11.46
N TRP A 220 38.20 -5.65 12.68
CA TRP A 220 37.15 -5.02 13.48
C TRP A 220 36.67 -3.70 12.87
N ALA A 221 37.58 -2.90 12.31
CA ALA A 221 37.23 -1.66 11.62
C ALA A 221 36.42 -1.92 10.32
N LEU A 222 36.84 -2.88 9.47
CA LEU A 222 36.08 -3.23 8.26
C LEU A 222 34.71 -3.82 8.60
N ALA A 223 34.61 -4.70 9.60
CA ALA A 223 33.35 -5.30 10.04
C ALA A 223 32.38 -4.25 10.62
N GLY A 224 32.92 -3.25 11.34
CA GLY A 224 32.12 -2.14 11.88
C GLY A 224 31.67 -1.13 10.83
N MET A 225 32.46 -0.92 9.77
CA MET A 225 32.19 0.12 8.76
C MET A 225 31.33 -0.38 7.57
N LEU A 226 31.56 -1.59 7.06
CA LEU A 226 30.96 -2.02 5.78
C LEU A 226 29.49 -2.45 5.87
N GLY A 227 28.95 -2.77 7.06
CA GLY A 227 27.55 -3.21 7.19
C GLY A 227 27.20 -4.43 6.32
N LYS A 228 25.91 -4.65 6.07
CA LYS A 228 25.45 -5.71 5.15
C LYS A 228 25.31 -5.14 3.72
N MET A 229 25.37 -6.00 2.71
CA MET A 229 25.05 -5.64 1.33
C MET A 229 23.66 -6.14 0.97
N GLU A 230 22.91 -5.31 0.26
CA GLU A 230 21.62 -5.60 -0.33
C GLU A 230 21.80 -5.96 -1.81
N PHE A 231 21.17 -7.04 -2.23
CA PHE A 231 21.13 -7.54 -3.60
C PHE A 231 19.68 -7.57 -4.07
N SER A 232 19.44 -7.22 -5.34
CA SER A 232 18.12 -7.42 -5.96
C SER A 232 17.71 -8.89 -5.90
N ALA A 233 16.43 -9.13 -5.63
CA ALA A 233 15.88 -10.46 -5.45
C ALA A 233 14.42 -10.58 -5.91
N ILE A 234 13.96 -11.81 -6.13
CA ILE A 234 12.56 -12.18 -6.36
C ILE A 234 12.12 -13.13 -5.25
N GLN A 235 10.99 -12.86 -4.62
CA GLN A 235 10.31 -13.83 -3.78
C GLN A 235 9.58 -14.85 -4.66
N LEU A 236 9.97 -16.11 -4.58
CA LEU A 236 9.34 -17.16 -5.37
C LEU A 236 8.05 -17.66 -4.71
N LEU A 237 6.99 -17.73 -5.50
CA LEU A 237 5.71 -18.34 -5.14
C LEU A 237 5.53 -19.64 -5.95
N PRO A 238 6.01 -20.79 -5.44
CA PRO A 238 5.89 -22.04 -6.17
C PRO A 238 4.45 -22.56 -6.16
N ALA A 239 4.01 -23.07 -7.31
CA ALA A 239 2.76 -23.82 -7.44
C ALA A 239 2.92 -25.26 -6.93
N GLU A 240 4.11 -25.84 -7.11
CA GLU A 240 4.44 -27.20 -6.66
C GLU A 240 5.83 -27.22 -6.03
N SER A 241 6.01 -27.98 -4.95
CA SER A 241 7.31 -28.14 -4.29
C SER A 241 7.52 -29.57 -3.81
N LEU A 242 8.73 -30.10 -4.03
CA LEU A 242 9.16 -31.41 -3.53
C LEU A 242 10.36 -31.23 -2.61
N TYR A 243 10.35 -31.88 -1.45
CA TYR A 243 11.39 -31.74 -0.43
C TYR A 243 12.10 -33.08 -0.20
N CYS A 244 13.42 -33.03 -0.03
CA CYS A 244 14.19 -34.13 0.53
C CYS A 244 13.81 -34.32 2.01
N HIS A 245 13.78 -35.57 2.47
CA HIS A 245 13.78 -35.86 3.89
C HIS A 245 15.18 -35.56 4.46
N GLU A 246 15.39 -34.35 5.00
CA GLU A 246 16.58 -34.03 5.78
C GLU A 246 16.27 -33.95 7.28
N SER A 247 17.06 -34.72 8.05
CA SER A 247 17.12 -34.71 9.50
C SER A 247 17.52 -33.33 10.03
N PRO A 248 16.98 -32.88 11.17
CA PRO A 248 17.17 -31.53 11.67
C PRO A 248 18.63 -31.31 12.06
N THR A 249 19.37 -30.56 11.23
CA THR A 249 20.66 -30.00 11.65
C THR A 249 20.51 -28.51 11.93
N ASP A 250 20.93 -28.20 13.14
CA ASP A 250 20.81 -26.98 13.93
C ASP A 250 21.25 -25.69 13.20
N ASP A 251 20.27 -24.97 12.65
CA ASP A 251 20.44 -23.66 12.00
C ASP A 251 20.45 -22.49 13.04
N SER A 252 20.61 -22.79 14.34
CA SER A 252 20.46 -21.81 15.44
C SER A 252 21.72 -21.00 15.81
N ASN A 253 22.82 -21.12 15.05
CA ASN A 253 24.11 -20.55 15.46
C ASN A 253 24.69 -19.42 14.59
N GLN A 254 23.97 -18.85 13.64
CA GLN A 254 24.42 -17.61 12.99
C GLN A 254 23.74 -16.38 13.61
N HIS A 255 24.55 -15.59 14.32
CA HIS A 255 24.26 -14.30 14.97
C HIS A 255 23.72 -14.33 16.42
N LYS A 256 24.50 -14.88 17.36
CA LYS A 256 24.48 -14.41 18.76
C LYS A 256 25.62 -13.43 19.01
N ILE A 257 25.30 -12.13 19.01
CA ILE A 257 26.16 -11.10 19.60
C ILE A 257 25.90 -11.13 21.11
N ALA A 258 26.92 -11.42 21.91
CA ALA A 258 26.81 -11.43 23.37
C ALA A 258 26.75 -9.99 23.92
N PRO A 259 25.78 -9.63 24.79
CA PRO A 259 25.80 -8.36 25.51
C PRO A 259 26.70 -8.47 26.77
N PRO A 260 27.18 -7.35 27.33
CA PRO A 260 28.08 -7.38 28.47
C PRO A 260 27.36 -7.87 29.75
N ARG A 261 28.11 -8.61 30.56
CA ARG A 261 27.67 -9.27 31.79
C ARG A 261 27.34 -8.26 32.89
N ASN A 262 26.06 -7.92 33.05
CA ASN A 262 25.56 -7.24 34.26
C ASN A 262 24.93 -8.26 35.23
N ILE A 263 25.57 -8.41 36.39
CA ILE A 263 25.26 -9.38 37.46
C ILE A 263 23.85 -9.18 38.06
N ILE A 264 23.24 -8.01 37.87
CA ILE A 264 21.95 -7.63 38.45
C ILE A 264 20.76 -8.36 37.82
N LYS A 265 20.84 -8.83 36.57
CA LYS A 265 19.75 -9.58 35.92
C LYS A 265 19.59 -11.02 36.41
N ARG A 266 20.56 -11.56 37.18
CA ARG A 266 20.50 -12.94 37.67
C ARG A 266 19.47 -13.13 38.80
N LEU A 267 19.11 -12.05 39.52
CA LEU A 267 18.14 -12.11 40.61
C LEU A 267 16.67 -12.06 40.15
N LEU A 268 16.39 -11.60 38.92
CA LEU A 268 15.03 -11.48 38.38
C LEU A 268 14.57 -12.70 37.56
N SER A 269 15.39 -13.75 37.48
CA SER A 269 15.11 -14.93 36.63
C SER A 269 14.25 -16.03 37.29
N PHE A 270 13.64 -15.77 38.44
CA PHE A 270 12.86 -16.77 39.20
C PHE A 270 11.33 -16.69 39.04
N ILE A 271 10.76 -15.84 38.16
CA ILE A 271 9.29 -15.64 38.08
C ILE A 271 8.69 -15.85 36.67
N HIS A 272 9.37 -16.42 35.67
CA HIS A 272 8.71 -16.70 34.37
C HIS A 272 8.99 -18.12 33.88
N SER A 273 7.91 -18.87 33.63
CA SER A 273 7.94 -20.18 32.96
C SER A 273 8.46 -20.03 31.52
N PRO A 274 9.13 -21.05 30.95
CA PRO A 274 9.63 -20.97 29.59
C PRO A 274 8.47 -21.15 28.60
N VAL A 275 8.11 -20.08 27.91
CA VAL A 275 7.33 -20.19 26.67
C VAL A 275 8.26 -20.79 25.63
N LEU A 276 7.94 -21.98 25.13
CA LEU A 276 8.63 -22.57 23.97
C LEU A 276 8.48 -21.60 22.78
N PRO A 277 9.55 -21.35 21.99
CA PRO A 277 9.42 -20.56 20.78
C PRO A 277 8.45 -21.28 19.82
N PRO A 278 7.63 -20.53 19.06
CA PRO A 278 6.79 -21.13 18.05
C PRO A 278 7.64 -21.88 17.01
N PRO A 279 7.09 -22.91 16.34
CA PRO A 279 7.81 -23.65 15.31
C PRO A 279 8.29 -22.71 14.19
N PRO A 280 9.39 -23.04 13.49
CA PRO A 280 9.99 -22.16 12.49
C PRO A 280 8.98 -21.87 11.38
N GLN A 281 8.45 -20.63 11.38
CA GLN A 281 7.64 -20.11 10.28
C GLN A 281 8.49 -20.07 9.00
N HIS A 282 7.90 -20.55 7.90
CA HIS A 282 8.49 -20.63 6.57
C HIS A 282 9.27 -19.36 6.20
N ARG A 283 10.60 -19.46 6.12
CA ARG A 283 11.40 -18.41 5.48
C ARG A 283 10.99 -18.33 4.00
N PRO A 284 10.75 -17.14 3.44
CA PRO A 284 10.40 -16.99 2.03
C PRO A 284 11.51 -17.56 1.13
N LEU A 285 11.14 -18.20 0.02
CA LEU A 285 12.08 -18.63 -1.01
C LEU A 285 12.50 -17.40 -1.81
N ILE A 286 13.79 -17.08 -1.80
CA ILE A 286 14.33 -15.87 -2.42
C ILE A 286 15.32 -16.25 -3.51
N LEU A 287 15.02 -15.82 -4.74
CA LEU A 287 15.91 -15.91 -5.90
C LEU A 287 16.73 -14.62 -6.02
N TRP A 288 18.05 -14.71 -5.96
CA TRP A 288 18.97 -13.58 -6.06
C TRP A 288 20.34 -14.03 -6.60
N GLY A 289 21.20 -13.07 -6.96
CA GLY A 289 22.56 -13.36 -7.41
C GLY A 289 22.65 -13.84 -8.87
N LEU A 290 23.57 -14.76 -9.17
CA LEU A 290 23.84 -15.22 -10.55
C LEU A 290 22.61 -15.87 -11.19
N THR A 291 21.87 -16.68 -10.43
CA THR A 291 20.64 -17.33 -10.91
C THR A 291 19.59 -16.31 -11.32
N LEU A 292 19.43 -15.23 -10.56
CA LEU A 292 18.53 -14.14 -10.92
C LEU A 292 18.94 -13.48 -12.24
N GLY A 293 20.23 -13.31 -12.50
CA GLY A 293 20.72 -12.79 -13.77
C GLY A 293 20.35 -13.68 -14.97
N VAL A 294 20.49 -15.00 -14.83
CA VAL A 294 20.09 -15.96 -15.88
C VAL A 294 18.58 -15.91 -16.13
N VAL A 295 17.78 -15.87 -15.07
CA VAL A 295 16.31 -15.78 -15.19
C VAL A 295 15.90 -14.43 -15.78
N ALA A 296 16.59 -13.34 -15.43
CA ALA A 296 16.34 -12.03 -16.01
C ALA A 296 16.58 -12.01 -17.52
N ASP A 297 17.67 -12.61 -18.03
CA ASP A 297 17.89 -12.72 -19.48
C ASP A 297 16.76 -13.47 -20.18
N PHE A 298 16.24 -14.53 -19.56
CA PHE A 298 15.11 -15.27 -20.09
C PHE A 298 13.82 -14.43 -20.07
N LEU A 299 13.56 -13.72 -18.97
CA LEU A 299 12.38 -12.86 -18.81
C LEU A 299 12.41 -11.64 -19.75
N ASP A 300 13.60 -11.15 -20.11
CA ASP A 300 13.76 -9.99 -21.02
C ASP A 300 13.38 -10.33 -22.47
N LEU A 301 13.27 -11.62 -22.80
CA LEU A 301 12.77 -12.06 -24.10
C LEU A 301 11.24 -11.97 -24.21
N PHE A 302 10.53 -11.66 -23.13
CA PHE A 302 9.08 -11.48 -23.14
C PHE A 302 8.72 -10.00 -23.31
N PRO A 303 7.71 -9.64 -24.12
CA PRO A 303 7.18 -8.28 -24.15
C PRO A 303 6.72 -7.85 -22.75
N PRO A 304 6.99 -6.61 -22.30
CA PRO A 304 7.55 -5.47 -23.05
C PRO A 304 9.10 -5.36 -23.06
N HIS A 305 9.83 -6.45 -22.84
CA HIS A 305 11.31 -6.50 -22.87
C HIS A 305 11.99 -5.54 -21.89
N ASN A 306 11.44 -5.43 -20.68
CA ASN A 306 11.89 -4.49 -19.65
C ASN A 306 12.37 -5.20 -18.36
N ALA A 307 12.62 -6.51 -18.44
CA ALA A 307 13.04 -7.25 -17.26
C ALA A 307 14.36 -6.67 -16.73
N LEU A 308 15.30 -6.28 -17.61
CA LEU A 308 16.60 -5.73 -17.21
C LEU A 308 16.55 -4.33 -16.56
N GLU A 309 15.61 -3.48 -16.94
CA GLU A 309 15.46 -2.11 -16.40
C GLU A 309 15.01 -2.10 -14.92
N LEU A 310 14.49 -3.22 -14.44
CA LEU A 310 13.89 -3.37 -13.11
C LEU A 310 14.89 -3.87 -12.05
N TRP A 311 16.16 -4.13 -12.39
CA TRP A 311 17.15 -4.67 -11.45
C TRP A 311 18.16 -3.62 -10.97
N THR A 312 18.22 -3.41 -9.66
CA THR A 312 19.18 -2.48 -9.04
C THR A 312 20.49 -3.17 -8.69
N TYR A 313 21.62 -2.49 -8.93
CA TYR A 313 22.95 -2.97 -8.55
C TYR A 313 23.08 -3.14 -7.03
N PRO A 314 23.88 -4.13 -6.56
CA PRO A 314 24.09 -4.35 -5.13
C PRO A 314 24.58 -3.09 -4.43
N THR A 315 24.05 -2.82 -3.24
CA THR A 315 24.36 -1.62 -2.46
C THR A 315 24.60 -1.96 -0.99
N PHE A 316 25.28 -1.10 -0.24
CA PHE A 316 25.51 -1.31 1.19
C PHE A 316 24.36 -0.71 2.01
N THR A 317 24.03 -1.35 3.14
CA THR A 317 22.99 -0.88 4.07
C THR A 317 23.40 0.40 4.82
N MET A 318 24.71 0.65 4.94
CA MET A 318 25.23 1.84 5.62
C MET A 318 25.25 3.04 4.66
N PRO A 319 24.54 4.14 4.98
CA PRO A 319 24.40 5.31 4.09
C PRO A 319 25.73 5.92 3.67
N ASP A 320 26.69 6.01 4.60
CA ASP A 320 28.00 6.66 4.36
C ASP A 320 28.88 5.82 3.40
N VAL A 321 28.87 4.49 3.54
CA VAL A 321 29.59 3.58 2.64
C VAL A 321 28.94 3.56 1.25
N ARG A 322 27.60 3.62 1.20
CA ARG A 322 26.83 3.70 -0.05
C ARG A 322 27.19 4.98 -0.82
N LEU A 323 27.32 6.11 -0.14
CA LEU A 323 27.74 7.37 -0.74
C LEU A 323 29.19 7.33 -1.22
N VAL A 324 30.12 6.84 -0.39
CA VAL A 324 31.55 6.74 -0.74
C VAL A 324 31.78 5.80 -1.92
N ILE A 325 31.14 4.64 -1.93
CA ILE A 325 31.23 3.68 -3.04
C ILE A 325 30.52 4.23 -4.27
N TRP A 326 29.37 4.87 -4.14
CA TRP A 326 28.70 5.52 -5.27
C TRP A 326 29.60 6.60 -5.89
N LEU A 327 30.23 7.47 -5.11
CA LEU A 327 31.15 8.51 -5.60
C LEU A 327 32.40 7.90 -6.27
N THR A 328 33.01 6.89 -5.65
CA THR A 328 34.25 6.26 -6.15
C THR A 328 34.01 5.33 -7.35
N THR A 329 32.81 4.77 -7.49
CA THR A 329 32.43 3.92 -8.63
C THR A 329 31.60 4.67 -9.67
N TYR A 330 31.25 5.95 -9.45
CA TYR A 330 30.38 6.75 -10.32
C TYR A 330 30.84 6.72 -11.78
N ARG A 331 32.12 7.05 -12.03
CA ARG A 331 32.69 7.04 -13.39
C ARG A 331 32.69 5.64 -14.02
N PHE A 332 32.96 4.61 -13.22
CA PHE A 332 32.94 3.23 -13.69
C PHE A 332 31.52 2.77 -14.06
N ARG A 333 30.53 3.08 -13.21
CA ARG A 333 29.10 2.77 -13.44
C ARG A 333 28.54 3.54 -14.62
N GLU A 334 28.93 4.80 -14.80
CA GLU A 334 28.53 5.63 -15.94
C GLU A 334 29.14 5.10 -17.25
N THR A 335 30.41 4.69 -17.24
CA THR A 335 31.06 4.04 -18.41
C THR A 335 30.40 2.70 -18.75
N LYS A 336 30.10 1.87 -17.73
CA LYS A 336 29.38 0.59 -17.90
C LYS A 336 27.94 0.78 -18.40
N ARG A 337 27.23 1.80 -17.91
CA ARG A 337 25.88 2.17 -18.35
C ARG A 337 25.88 2.58 -19.81
N LEU A 338 26.82 3.44 -20.23
CA LEU A 338 26.99 3.85 -21.62
C LEU A 338 27.37 2.67 -22.54
N GLN A 339 28.17 1.71 -22.07
CA GLN A 339 28.45 0.47 -22.80
C GLN A 339 27.21 -0.43 -22.96
N LEU A 340 26.38 -0.55 -21.90
CA LEU A 340 25.14 -1.31 -21.95
C LEU A 340 24.09 -0.61 -22.84
N GLU A 341 24.01 0.72 -22.81
CA GLU A 341 23.14 1.54 -23.67
C GLU A 341 23.61 1.52 -25.15
N SER A 342 24.91 1.38 -25.41
CA SER A 342 25.44 1.22 -26.77
C SER A 342 25.19 -0.18 -27.34
N ASP A 343 25.30 -1.22 -26.52
CA ASP A 343 25.05 -2.61 -26.94
C ASP A 343 23.54 -2.88 -27.16
N ASN A 344 22.65 -2.20 -26.42
CA ASN A 344 21.19 -2.35 -26.56
C ASN A 344 20.58 -1.56 -27.73
N ARG A 345 21.36 -0.71 -28.42
CA ARG A 345 20.89 -0.01 -29.64
C ARG A 345 21.16 -0.77 -30.94
N SER A 346 21.78 -1.94 -30.86
CA SER A 346 21.93 -2.86 -32.01
C SER A 346 21.12 -4.13 -31.77
N GLY A 347 19.88 -4.17 -32.27
CA GLY A 347 18.99 -5.31 -32.06
C GLY A 347 17.83 -5.45 -33.05
N SER A 348 18.09 -5.53 -34.35
CA SER A 348 17.48 -6.56 -35.22
C SER A 348 18.19 -6.71 -36.58
N PRO A 349 18.17 -7.90 -37.21
CA PRO A 349 19.34 -8.44 -37.90
C PRO A 349 19.24 -8.31 -39.42
N ALA A 350 19.67 -7.19 -40.00
CA ALA A 350 20.08 -7.09 -41.41
C ALA A 350 20.51 -5.64 -41.72
N ALA A 351 21.79 -5.32 -41.58
CA ALA A 351 22.53 -4.29 -42.35
C ALA A 351 23.79 -3.86 -41.59
N ALA A 352 24.91 -4.53 -41.86
CA ALA A 352 26.23 -3.99 -41.61
C ALA A 352 27.12 -4.43 -42.79
N VAL A 353 27.14 -3.62 -43.84
CA VAL A 353 28.12 -3.65 -44.92
C VAL A 353 28.43 -2.19 -45.25
N GLU A 354 29.73 -1.85 -45.22
CA GLU A 354 30.38 -0.59 -45.68
C GLU A 354 30.09 0.68 -44.87
N GLU A 355 30.98 1.66 -44.63
CA GLU A 355 32.40 2.01 -44.86
C GLU A 355 32.67 3.10 -43.77
N GLY A 356 33.83 3.28 -43.13
CA GLY A 356 35.09 3.74 -43.73
C GLY A 356 35.33 5.26 -43.59
N LEU A 357 36.23 5.65 -42.66
CA LEU A 357 37.21 6.75 -42.73
C LEU A 357 36.88 8.23 -42.32
N ASP A 358 37.68 8.69 -41.34
CA ASP A 358 38.58 9.87 -41.32
C ASP A 358 38.21 11.31 -40.80
N ALA A 359 39.18 11.78 -39.99
CA ALA A 359 39.80 13.13 -39.91
C ALA A 359 39.24 14.25 -39.00
N VAL A 360 39.87 14.36 -37.81
CA VAL A 360 40.58 15.52 -37.23
C VAL A 360 40.31 16.93 -37.81
N SER A 361 39.92 17.89 -36.95
CA SER A 361 40.61 19.21 -36.80
C SER A 361 40.02 20.09 -35.69
N LEU A 362 40.90 20.61 -34.82
CA LEU A 362 40.70 21.82 -34.01
C LEU A 362 41.24 23.02 -34.79
N PRO A 363 40.76 24.25 -34.52
CA PRO A 363 41.72 25.26 -34.12
C PRO A 363 41.24 26.22 -33.02
N ASP A 364 42.24 26.97 -32.57
CA ASP A 364 42.38 27.73 -31.34
C ASP A 364 42.04 29.24 -31.51
N ASN A 365 41.75 29.87 -30.37
CA ASN A 365 42.07 31.26 -29.99
C ASN A 365 41.25 32.53 -30.38
N LYS A 366 40.99 33.30 -29.31
CA LYS A 366 40.97 34.78 -29.11
C LYS A 366 39.68 35.62 -29.20
N ARG A 367 39.43 36.23 -28.02
CA ARG A 367 38.69 37.46 -27.62
C ARG A 367 38.54 38.57 -28.67
N GLY A 368 37.38 39.24 -28.62
CA GLY A 368 37.19 40.63 -29.05
C GLY A 368 35.72 41.03 -29.10
N SER A 369 35.31 41.93 -28.21
CA SER A 369 33.98 42.52 -28.04
C SER A 369 33.57 43.45 -29.18
N ASP A 370 32.28 43.50 -29.53
CA ASP A 370 31.56 44.77 -29.71
C ASP A 370 30.04 44.60 -29.67
N VAL A 371 29.37 45.71 -29.38
CA VAL A 371 28.07 45.84 -28.70
C VAL A 371 26.99 46.36 -29.66
N GLY A 372 25.73 45.98 -29.45
CA GLY A 372 24.53 46.66 -29.99
C GLY A 372 23.25 46.03 -29.40
N MET A 373 22.68 46.51 -28.30
CA MET A 373 21.83 47.69 -28.00
C MET A 373 20.32 47.49 -28.25
N GLY A 374 19.55 47.50 -27.13
CA GLY A 374 18.08 47.68 -27.03
C GLY A 374 17.32 46.46 -26.48
N GLY A 375 16.64 46.47 -25.33
CA GLY A 375 16.40 47.47 -24.29
C GLY A 375 15.44 46.91 -23.23
N LEU A 376 15.84 47.03 -21.96
CA LEU A 376 15.11 47.03 -20.67
C LEU A 376 13.85 46.16 -20.44
N GLY A 377 13.93 45.35 -19.37
CA GLY A 377 12.78 44.93 -18.56
C GLY A 377 13.13 43.85 -17.55
N SER A 378 13.42 44.24 -16.31
CA SER A 378 13.80 43.40 -15.18
C SER A 378 12.82 42.24 -14.88
N GLY A 379 13.29 41.00 -14.93
CA GLY A 379 12.63 39.84 -14.31
C GLY A 379 13.66 38.99 -13.59
N ARG A 380 13.77 39.12 -12.27
CA ARG A 380 14.58 38.23 -11.42
C ARG A 380 14.10 36.79 -11.65
N SER A 381 14.90 35.98 -12.35
CA SER A 381 14.69 34.52 -12.38
C SER A 381 14.96 33.97 -10.98
N LEU A 382 13.96 33.99 -10.12
CA LEU A 382 13.94 33.24 -8.86
C LEU A 382 14.12 31.77 -9.23
N ARG A 383 15.34 31.22 -9.06
CA ARG A 383 15.58 29.79 -9.29
C ARG A 383 14.97 29.01 -8.13
N VAL A 384 13.65 28.79 -8.19
CA VAL A 384 12.87 28.04 -7.18
C VAL A 384 13.54 26.70 -6.85
N SER A 385 14.16 26.05 -7.85
CA SER A 385 14.92 24.81 -7.71
C SER A 385 16.13 24.87 -6.75
N GLN A 386 16.58 26.04 -6.31
CA GLN A 386 17.67 26.22 -5.36
C GLN A 386 17.20 26.21 -3.89
N HIS A 387 15.90 26.35 -3.65
CA HIS A 387 15.30 26.46 -2.32
C HIS A 387 14.71 25.12 -1.88
N ARG A 388 15.61 24.16 -1.56
CA ARG A 388 15.27 22.75 -1.25
C ARG A 388 15.63 22.28 0.17
N SER A 389 15.89 23.20 1.10
CA SER A 389 16.36 22.87 2.46
C SER A 389 15.42 23.41 3.54
N GLU A 390 15.56 22.93 4.77
CA GLU A 390 14.78 23.42 5.93
C GLU A 390 14.96 24.92 6.16
N ASP A 391 16.16 25.44 5.93
CA ASP A 391 16.48 26.86 6.08
C ASP A 391 16.16 27.70 4.84
N SER A 392 15.74 27.06 3.74
CA SER A 392 15.33 27.73 2.50
C SER A 392 14.46 26.79 1.65
N CYS A 393 13.15 26.85 1.84
CA CYS A 393 12.17 25.94 1.25
C CYS A 393 11.09 26.72 0.49
N TRP A 394 11.14 26.68 -0.84
CA TRP A 394 10.11 27.27 -1.70
C TRP A 394 9.38 26.20 -2.48
N VAL A 395 8.08 26.39 -2.73
CA VAL A 395 7.25 25.47 -3.51
C VAL A 395 6.45 26.24 -4.56
N ILE A 396 6.12 25.58 -5.67
CA ILE A 396 5.22 26.14 -6.69
C ILE A 396 3.85 25.47 -6.49
N LEU A 397 2.81 26.28 -6.36
CA LEU A 397 1.43 25.85 -6.21
C LEU A 397 0.54 26.68 -7.13
N TYR A 398 -0.16 26.02 -8.05
CA TYR A 398 -1.03 26.65 -9.04
C TYR A 398 -0.31 27.75 -9.84
N GLY A 399 0.96 27.53 -10.22
CA GLY A 399 1.79 28.50 -10.94
C GLY A 399 2.28 29.69 -10.11
N ASN A 400 2.05 29.71 -8.79
CA ASN A 400 2.57 30.72 -7.88
C ASN A 400 3.73 30.16 -7.04
N VAL A 401 4.76 30.96 -6.79
CA VAL A 401 5.91 30.59 -5.95
C VAL A 401 5.67 31.07 -4.52
N TYR A 402 5.77 30.16 -3.56
CA TYR A 402 5.61 30.43 -2.13
C TYR A 402 6.90 30.14 -1.36
N ASP A 403 7.32 31.06 -0.50
CA ASP A 403 8.33 30.81 0.54
C ASP A 403 7.64 30.22 1.77
N VAL A 404 7.81 28.91 1.95
CA VAL A 404 7.23 28.17 3.08
C VAL A 404 8.27 27.86 4.16
N THR A 405 9.48 28.42 4.09
CA THR A 405 10.61 28.11 4.99
C THR A 405 10.22 28.18 6.47
N LYS A 406 9.57 29.27 6.88
CA LYS A 406 9.13 29.46 8.28
C LYS A 406 7.98 28.55 8.67
N PHE A 407 7.21 28.07 7.69
CA PHE A 407 6.03 27.23 7.89
C PHE A 407 6.37 25.73 7.93
N VAL A 408 7.50 25.29 7.36
CA VAL A 408 7.97 23.88 7.38
C VAL A 408 7.86 23.23 8.77
N PRO A 409 8.37 23.82 9.88
CA PRO A 409 8.27 23.19 11.20
C PRO A 409 6.86 23.22 11.80
N GLU A 410 5.97 24.07 11.29
CA GLU A 410 4.60 24.26 11.76
C GLU A 410 3.58 23.46 10.95
N HIS A 411 4.01 22.86 9.84
CA HIS A 411 3.15 22.12 8.94
C HIS A 411 2.51 20.90 9.63
N PRO A 412 1.17 20.79 9.67
CA PRO A 412 0.47 19.68 10.32
C PRO A 412 0.85 18.29 9.77
N GLY A 413 1.13 18.19 8.46
CA GLY A 413 1.59 16.94 7.84
C GLY A 413 3.05 16.57 8.11
N GLY A 414 3.76 17.40 8.88
CA GLY A 414 5.18 17.26 9.18
C GLY A 414 6.08 17.90 8.12
N ALA A 415 7.27 18.32 8.55
CA ALA A 415 8.26 18.99 7.70
C ALA A 415 8.70 18.14 6.49
N LYS A 416 8.83 16.83 6.68
CA LYS A 416 9.39 15.89 5.70
C LYS A 416 8.65 15.90 4.36
N ILE A 417 7.32 16.06 4.37
CA ILE A 417 6.52 15.98 3.14
C ILE A 417 6.64 17.25 2.29
N ILE A 418 6.75 18.43 2.93
CA ILE A 418 7.02 19.68 2.23
C ILE A 418 8.44 19.67 1.66
N LEU A 419 9.43 19.21 2.45
CA LEU A 419 10.83 19.16 2.03
C LEU A 419 11.07 18.23 0.84
N GLN A 420 10.27 17.17 0.69
CA GLN A 420 10.30 16.31 -0.49
C GLN A 420 9.94 17.09 -1.77
N LEU A 421 8.97 17.99 -1.69
CA LEU A 421 8.49 18.79 -2.82
C LEU A 421 9.17 20.16 -2.93
N ALA A 422 10.16 20.44 -2.08
CA ALA A 422 10.86 21.71 -2.07
C ALA A 422 11.60 21.96 -3.40
N GLY A 423 11.51 23.18 -3.89
CA GLY A 423 12.04 23.65 -5.15
C GLY A 423 11.43 22.98 -6.39
N GLN A 424 10.16 22.56 -6.31
CA GLN A 424 9.40 21.90 -7.37
C GLN A 424 7.94 22.42 -7.42
N ASP A 425 7.22 22.04 -8.47
CA ASP A 425 5.75 22.16 -8.51
C ASP A 425 5.13 21.03 -7.68
N ALA A 426 4.37 21.42 -6.67
CA ALA A 426 3.75 20.55 -5.69
C ALA A 426 2.23 20.50 -5.86
N THR A 427 1.69 21.09 -6.94
CA THR A 427 0.24 21.29 -7.11
C THR A 427 -0.54 19.99 -7.11
N GLU A 428 -0.07 18.95 -7.82
CA GLU A 428 -0.76 17.66 -7.93
C GLU A 428 -0.81 16.91 -6.59
N GLU A 429 0.24 17.01 -5.77
CA GLU A 429 0.29 16.42 -4.44
C GLU A 429 -0.45 17.26 -3.39
N TYR A 430 -0.54 18.58 -3.60
CA TYR A 430 -1.13 19.54 -2.67
C TYR A 430 -2.65 19.64 -2.81
N ASP A 431 -3.17 19.77 -4.04
CA ASP A 431 -4.57 20.08 -4.31
C ASP A 431 -5.57 19.07 -3.73
N PRO A 432 -5.37 17.74 -3.84
CA PRO A 432 -6.35 16.77 -3.33
C PRO A 432 -6.45 16.71 -1.81
N ILE A 433 -5.48 17.31 -1.10
CA ILE A 433 -5.33 17.19 0.35
C ILE A 433 -5.53 18.52 1.10
N HIS A 434 -5.66 19.63 0.39
CA HIS A 434 -5.85 20.95 0.99
C HIS A 434 -7.12 21.64 0.46
N PRO A 435 -7.89 22.32 1.34
CA PRO A 435 -8.97 23.18 0.89
C PRO A 435 -8.48 24.28 -0.06
N PRO A 436 -9.16 24.52 -1.19
CA PRO A 436 -8.86 25.69 -2.01
C PRO A 436 -8.98 26.97 -1.18
N GLY A 437 -7.98 27.85 -1.24
CA GLY A 437 -7.94 29.09 -0.45
C GLY A 437 -7.18 29.02 0.89
N ILE A 438 -6.78 27.82 1.34
CA ILE A 438 -6.09 27.68 2.65
C ILE A 438 -4.70 28.30 2.66
N LEU A 439 -4.06 28.45 1.49
CA LEU A 439 -2.76 29.12 1.36
C LEU A 439 -2.87 30.59 1.77
N GLU A 440 -3.92 31.27 1.31
CA GLU A 440 -4.20 32.66 1.60
C GLU A 440 -4.64 32.89 3.05
N GLU A 441 -5.26 31.89 3.68
CA GLU A 441 -5.64 31.93 5.10
C GLU A 441 -4.44 31.65 6.03
N THR A 442 -3.52 30.75 5.62
CA THR A 442 -2.47 30.21 6.52
C THR A 442 -1.12 30.89 6.34
N LEU A 443 -0.78 31.31 5.13
CA LEU A 443 0.49 31.98 4.82
C LEU A 443 0.27 33.48 4.76
N ALA A 444 1.20 34.25 5.33
CA ALA A 444 1.17 35.70 5.23
C ALA A 444 1.33 36.13 3.75
N PRO A 445 0.69 37.22 3.29
CA PRO A 445 0.74 37.66 1.89
C PRO A 445 2.18 37.81 1.35
N GLU A 446 3.12 38.20 2.20
CA GLU A 446 4.56 38.31 1.92
C GLU A 446 5.25 36.98 1.60
N CYS A 447 4.67 35.83 1.96
CA CYS A 447 5.16 34.50 1.60
C CYS A 447 4.95 34.19 0.11
N LYS A 448 4.03 34.89 -0.57
CA LYS A 448 3.83 34.74 -2.02
C LYS A 448 4.83 35.60 -2.78
N LEU A 449 5.84 34.95 -3.36
CA LEU A 449 6.97 35.63 -4.00
C LEU A 449 6.67 36.12 -5.42
N GLY A 450 5.72 35.50 -6.11
CA GLY A 450 5.31 35.85 -7.47
C GLY A 450 4.68 34.69 -8.24
N THR A 451 4.44 34.88 -9.54
CA THR A 451 3.99 33.85 -10.48
C THR A 451 5.15 33.38 -11.35
N ILE A 452 5.11 32.12 -11.77
CA ILE A 452 6.01 31.56 -12.78
C ILE A 452 5.19 31.13 -14.00
N ASP A 453 5.75 31.28 -15.20
CA ASP A 453 5.13 30.77 -16.40
C ASP A 453 5.23 29.24 -16.41
N ALA A 454 4.10 28.55 -16.28
CA ALA A 454 4.02 27.10 -16.21
C ALA A 454 4.67 26.40 -17.42
N SER A 455 4.78 27.08 -18.57
CA SER A 455 5.45 26.56 -19.77
C SER A 455 6.99 26.51 -19.66
N THR A 456 7.57 27.19 -18.67
CA THR A 456 9.03 27.29 -18.46
C THR A 456 9.56 26.34 -17.39
N LEU A 457 8.67 25.63 -16.69
CA LEU A 457 9.06 24.56 -15.78
C LEU A 457 9.48 23.33 -16.62
N PRO A 458 10.56 22.62 -16.25
CA PRO A 458 10.76 21.30 -16.81
C PRO A 458 9.51 20.51 -16.48
N SER A 459 8.72 20.16 -17.50
CA SER A 459 7.65 19.21 -17.34
C SER A 459 8.31 18.00 -16.70
N VAL A 460 7.93 17.70 -15.46
CA VAL A 460 8.03 16.32 -14.99
C VAL A 460 7.34 15.57 -16.11
N GLU A 461 8.10 14.80 -16.91
CA GLU A 461 7.48 13.82 -17.78
C GLU A 461 6.52 13.11 -16.86
N LYS A 462 5.22 13.32 -17.07
CA LYS A 462 4.21 12.54 -16.40
C LYS A 462 4.69 11.12 -16.66
N SER A 463 5.23 10.45 -15.63
CA SER A 463 5.21 8.99 -15.61
C SER A 463 3.79 8.71 -16.01
N PRO A 464 3.55 8.06 -17.18
CA PRO A 464 2.22 8.03 -17.78
C PRO A 464 1.31 7.74 -16.62
N VAL A 465 0.53 8.76 -16.24
CA VAL A 465 -0.45 8.54 -15.20
C VAL A 465 -1.22 7.38 -15.79
N ASP A 466 -1.63 6.46 -14.93
CA ASP A 466 -2.69 5.55 -15.29
C ASP A 466 -3.96 6.38 -15.67
N GLU A 467 -3.94 7.25 -16.70
CA GLU A 467 -4.75 7.05 -17.90
C GLU A 467 -4.42 5.65 -18.45
N LYS A 468 -4.71 4.63 -17.62
CA LYS A 468 -5.36 3.48 -18.16
C LYS A 468 -6.53 4.11 -18.90
N GLU A 469 -6.59 3.91 -20.20
CA GLU A 469 -7.84 3.47 -20.77
C GLU A 469 -8.29 2.30 -19.87
N VAL A 470 -8.92 2.63 -18.74
CA VAL A 470 -9.64 1.65 -17.96
C VAL A 470 -10.74 1.33 -18.93
N ASP A 471 -10.60 0.17 -19.57
CA ASP A 471 -11.53 -0.31 -20.57
C ASP A 471 -12.94 -0.03 -20.03
N GLN A 472 -13.59 1.01 -20.56
CA GLN A 472 -14.82 1.54 -19.95
C GLN A 472 -15.90 0.46 -19.97
N GLU A 473 -15.73 -0.53 -20.85
CA GLU A 473 -16.55 -1.73 -20.98
C GLU A 473 -16.42 -2.73 -19.80
N ALA A 474 -15.37 -2.66 -18.96
CA ALA A 474 -15.14 -3.62 -17.87
C ALA A 474 -15.46 -3.09 -16.44
N ILE A 475 -15.80 -1.81 -16.29
CA ILE A 475 -16.30 -1.26 -15.02
C ILE A 475 -17.82 -1.31 -15.03
N MET A 476 -18.40 -1.96 -14.02
CA MET A 476 -19.85 -1.98 -13.83
C MET A 476 -20.41 -0.55 -13.79
N PRO A 477 -21.38 -0.21 -14.65
CA PRO A 477 -22.10 1.06 -14.59
C PRO A 477 -22.77 1.27 -13.22
N LEU A 478 -22.87 2.52 -12.75
CA LEU A 478 -23.40 2.83 -11.42
C LEU A 478 -24.85 2.34 -11.22
N ASP A 479 -25.68 2.42 -12.25
CA ASP A 479 -27.06 1.94 -12.27
C ASP A 479 -27.16 0.41 -12.18
N HIS A 480 -26.09 -0.31 -12.53
CA HIS A 480 -25.97 -1.76 -12.36
C HIS A 480 -25.47 -2.17 -10.97
N CYS A 481 -24.88 -1.25 -10.19
CA CYS A 481 -24.51 -1.56 -8.80
C CYS A 481 -25.77 -1.83 -7.99
N LEU A 482 -25.90 -3.02 -7.40
CA LEU A 482 -27.09 -3.42 -6.65
C LEU A 482 -26.89 -3.35 -5.13
N ASN A 483 -25.65 -3.21 -4.68
CA ASN A 483 -25.30 -3.23 -3.26
C ASN A 483 -23.99 -2.50 -2.95
N MET A 484 -23.64 -2.40 -1.67
CA MET A 484 -22.43 -1.69 -1.23
C MET A 484 -21.13 -2.40 -1.63
N ASP A 485 -21.12 -3.71 -1.84
CA ASP A 485 -19.94 -4.43 -2.34
C ASP A 485 -19.68 -4.11 -3.82
N ASP A 486 -20.73 -3.93 -4.62
CA ASP A 486 -20.60 -3.48 -6.02
C ASP A 486 -20.03 -2.04 -6.08
N ILE A 487 -20.56 -1.14 -5.24
CA ILE A 487 -20.04 0.24 -5.13
C ILE A 487 -18.58 0.22 -4.70
N GLU A 488 -18.23 -0.57 -3.68
CA GLU A 488 -16.85 -0.76 -3.21
C GLU A 488 -15.94 -1.29 -4.34
N ALA A 489 -16.40 -2.26 -5.12
CA ALA A 489 -15.67 -2.82 -6.25
C ALA A 489 -15.45 -1.82 -7.39
N VAL A 490 -16.45 -1.02 -7.74
CA VAL A 490 -16.31 0.07 -8.73
C VAL A 490 -15.34 1.13 -8.23
N ALA A 491 -15.47 1.56 -6.98
CA ALA A 491 -14.57 2.54 -6.36
C ALA A 491 -13.12 2.05 -6.35
N THR A 492 -12.90 0.78 -6.03
CA THR A 492 -11.57 0.14 -6.04
C THR A 492 -10.88 0.26 -7.39
N LYS A 493 -11.64 0.15 -8.49
CA LYS A 493 -11.11 0.22 -9.86
C LYS A 493 -10.85 1.66 -10.32
N LYS A 494 -11.59 2.64 -9.80
CA LYS A 494 -11.50 4.05 -10.24
C LYS A 494 -10.56 4.91 -9.39
N MET A 495 -10.44 4.61 -8.10
CA MET A 495 -9.63 5.41 -7.20
C MET A 495 -8.14 5.13 -7.34
N SER A 496 -7.30 6.13 -7.04
CA SER A 496 -5.87 5.91 -6.88
C SER A 496 -5.59 4.94 -5.72
N LYS A 497 -4.49 4.17 -5.81
CA LYS A 497 -4.08 3.24 -4.74
C LYS A 497 -3.95 3.93 -3.38
N LYS A 498 -3.44 5.16 -3.35
CA LYS A 498 -3.31 5.99 -2.14
C LYS A 498 -4.67 6.31 -1.54
N ALA A 499 -5.61 6.80 -2.34
CA ALA A 499 -6.95 7.12 -1.88
C ALA A 499 -7.68 5.87 -1.39
N TRP A 500 -7.58 4.77 -2.14
CA TRP A 500 -8.14 3.47 -1.76
C TRP A 500 -7.57 2.98 -0.43
N ALA A 501 -6.25 2.95 -0.26
CA ALA A 501 -5.60 2.52 0.97
C ALA A 501 -6.01 3.38 2.18
N TYR A 502 -6.10 4.70 2.01
CA TYR A 502 -6.55 5.60 3.07
C TYR A 502 -8.01 5.31 3.49
N TYR A 503 -8.94 5.13 2.55
CA TYR A 503 -10.36 4.84 2.85
C TYR A 503 -10.59 3.41 3.37
N PHE A 504 -9.98 2.41 2.74
CA PHE A 504 -10.16 1.00 3.08
C PHE A 504 -9.54 0.66 4.44
N SER A 505 -8.39 1.26 4.78
CA SER A 505 -7.62 0.94 5.98
C SER A 505 -8.43 1.04 7.28
N ALA A 506 -8.05 0.19 8.22
CA ALA A 506 -8.45 0.16 9.62
C ALA A 506 -7.22 -0.14 10.49
N ALA A 507 -7.40 -0.17 11.80
CA ALA A 507 -6.32 -0.42 12.74
C ALA A 507 -5.85 -1.87 12.68
N ASP A 508 -4.53 -2.06 12.84
CA ASP A 508 -3.84 -3.33 13.03
C ASP A 508 -4.33 -4.45 12.09
N ASP A 509 -5.02 -5.47 12.61
CA ASP A 509 -5.42 -6.68 11.90
C ASP A 509 -6.81 -6.58 11.25
N LEU A 510 -7.42 -5.38 11.25
CA LEU A 510 -8.74 -5.08 10.68
C LEU A 510 -9.90 -5.86 11.36
N LYS A 511 -9.71 -6.39 12.58
CA LYS A 511 -10.71 -7.23 13.26
C LYS A 511 -11.99 -6.45 13.57
N SER A 512 -11.89 -5.29 14.18
CA SER A 512 -13.05 -4.44 14.48
C SER A 512 -13.77 -3.97 13.22
N LYS A 513 -13.03 -3.71 12.13
CA LYS A 513 -13.62 -3.40 10.82
C LYS A 513 -14.50 -4.56 10.34
N ALA A 514 -14.00 -5.79 10.41
CA ALA A 514 -14.75 -6.99 10.03
C ALA A 514 -15.96 -7.22 10.95
N TRP A 515 -15.78 -7.15 12.27
CA TRP A 515 -16.86 -7.37 13.23
C TRP A 515 -17.99 -6.37 13.14
N ASN A 516 -17.68 -5.08 12.91
CA ASN A 516 -18.67 -4.05 12.64
C ASN A 516 -19.63 -4.44 11.50
N ASN A 517 -19.12 -5.15 10.50
CA ASN A 517 -19.91 -5.59 9.36
C ASN A 517 -20.66 -6.89 9.64
N THR A 518 -19.96 -7.92 10.13
CA THR A 518 -20.54 -9.26 10.23
C THR A 518 -21.57 -9.41 11.34
N VAL A 519 -21.53 -8.59 12.38
CA VAL A 519 -22.41 -8.71 13.55
C VAL A 519 -23.90 -8.60 13.21
N TYR A 520 -24.27 -7.77 12.23
CA TYR A 520 -25.67 -7.58 11.85
C TYR A 520 -26.31 -8.85 11.28
N SER A 521 -25.52 -9.75 10.70
CA SER A 521 -26.02 -11.05 10.20
C SER A 521 -26.49 -11.97 11.32
N SER A 522 -26.01 -11.77 12.56
CA SER A 522 -26.41 -12.52 13.75
C SER A 522 -27.71 -12.01 14.39
N ILE A 523 -28.27 -10.90 13.89
CA ILE A 523 -29.57 -10.37 14.33
C ILE A 523 -30.62 -10.73 13.28
N LEU A 524 -31.62 -11.52 13.68
CA LEU A 524 -32.66 -12.00 12.76
C LEU A 524 -33.84 -11.03 12.73
N LEU A 525 -34.46 -10.87 11.56
CA LEU A 525 -35.73 -10.15 11.41
C LEU A 525 -36.91 -11.03 11.83
N ARG A 526 -37.98 -10.42 12.33
CA ARG A 526 -39.23 -11.09 12.70
C ARG A 526 -40.39 -10.58 11.83
N PRO A 527 -40.50 -11.05 10.57
CA PRO A 527 -41.51 -10.57 9.64
C PRO A 527 -42.92 -10.90 10.12
N ARG A 528 -43.88 -10.09 9.68
CA ARG A 528 -45.31 -10.22 9.99
C ARG A 528 -46.09 -10.27 8.69
N VAL A 529 -47.25 -10.93 8.72
CA VAL A 529 -48.13 -11.14 7.55
C VAL A 529 -49.53 -10.60 7.85
N PHE A 530 -50.34 -10.37 6.81
CA PHE A 530 -51.71 -9.82 6.89
C PHE A 530 -51.78 -8.42 7.54
N VAL A 531 -50.88 -7.51 7.15
CA VAL A 531 -50.88 -6.10 7.53
C VAL A 531 -50.77 -5.26 6.26
N ASP A 532 -51.47 -4.12 6.21
CA ASP A 532 -51.35 -3.17 5.10
C ASP A 532 -49.99 -2.48 5.12
N ILE A 533 -49.30 -2.53 3.99
CA ILE A 533 -47.93 -2.01 3.78
C ILE A 533 -47.83 -1.18 2.50
N THR A 534 -48.97 -0.70 2.01
CA THR A 534 -49.06 0.15 0.82
C THR A 534 -48.23 1.42 0.98
N ASN A 535 -48.21 1.98 2.19
CA ASN A 535 -47.40 3.14 2.55
C ASN A 535 -46.11 2.72 3.29
N CYS A 536 -45.08 3.55 3.16
CA CYS A 536 -43.86 3.45 3.96
C CYS A 536 -43.22 4.84 4.08
N ASP A 537 -43.02 5.30 5.31
CA ASP A 537 -42.44 6.60 5.64
C ASP A 537 -41.13 6.42 6.40
N THR A 538 -40.05 6.86 5.76
CA THR A 538 -38.68 6.81 6.29
C THR A 538 -38.28 8.08 7.01
N SER A 539 -39.14 9.10 7.07
CA SER A 539 -38.80 10.38 7.66
C SER A 539 -38.70 10.31 9.18
N THR A 540 -37.80 11.12 9.75
CA THR A 540 -37.58 11.23 11.19
C THR A 540 -36.99 12.61 11.51
N THR A 541 -36.46 12.75 12.72
CA THR A 541 -35.73 13.94 13.17
C THR A 541 -34.29 13.60 13.57
N ILE A 542 -33.40 14.59 13.45
CA ILE A 542 -32.05 14.57 14.00
C ILE A 542 -31.90 15.84 14.84
N LEU A 543 -31.88 15.66 16.17
CA LEU A 543 -31.92 16.77 17.15
C LEU A 543 -33.02 17.79 16.86
N GLY A 544 -34.22 17.29 16.55
CA GLY A 544 -35.40 18.09 16.21
C GLY A 544 -35.44 18.66 14.78
N ASN A 545 -34.39 18.50 13.98
CA ASN A 545 -34.40 18.89 12.56
C ASN A 545 -34.99 17.76 11.72
N LYS A 546 -35.94 18.06 10.83
CA LYS A 546 -36.57 17.06 9.96
C LYS A 546 -35.56 16.52 8.95
N VAL A 547 -35.55 15.20 8.77
CA VAL A 547 -34.83 14.48 7.71
C VAL A 547 -35.77 13.47 7.06
N ASN A 548 -35.56 13.15 5.79
CA ASN A 548 -36.43 12.25 5.03
C ASN A 548 -36.01 10.78 5.17
N ILE A 549 -34.83 10.52 5.72
CA ILE A 549 -34.25 9.19 5.91
C ILE A 549 -33.42 9.17 7.20
N PRO A 550 -33.41 8.08 7.99
CA PRO A 550 -32.64 8.00 9.24
C PRO A 550 -31.17 7.64 8.97
N LEU A 551 -30.63 8.14 7.85
CA LEU A 551 -29.26 7.95 7.42
C LEU A 551 -28.53 9.29 7.42
N PHE A 552 -27.34 9.28 8.01
CA PHE A 552 -26.43 10.42 7.93
C PHE A 552 -25.07 9.99 7.36
N VAL A 553 -24.37 10.91 6.70
CA VAL A 553 -22.96 10.70 6.37
C VAL A 553 -22.14 11.01 7.61
N SER A 554 -21.46 9.99 8.14
CA SER A 554 -20.50 10.13 9.26
C SER A 554 -19.33 11.01 8.82
N PRO A 555 -18.69 11.74 9.76
CA PRO A 555 -17.56 12.60 9.42
C PRO A 555 -16.40 11.76 8.89
N ALA A 556 -16.06 11.99 7.63
CA ALA A 556 -14.97 11.34 6.94
C ALA A 556 -14.15 12.40 6.19
N ALA A 557 -12.85 12.44 6.47
CA ALA A 557 -11.95 13.44 5.94
C ALA A 557 -11.46 13.09 4.52
N MET A 558 -11.01 14.12 3.81
CA MET A 558 -10.34 14.01 2.51
C MET A 558 -11.15 13.36 1.41
N ALA A 559 -12.39 13.78 1.23
CA ALA A 559 -13.22 13.29 0.13
C ALA A 559 -12.60 13.55 -1.26
N ARG A 560 -11.81 14.63 -1.41
CA ARG A 560 -11.09 14.96 -2.66
C ARG A 560 -10.00 13.96 -3.06
N LEU A 561 -9.56 13.09 -2.14
CA LEU A 561 -8.69 11.96 -2.51
C LEU A 561 -9.41 10.95 -3.42
N GLY A 562 -10.71 10.74 -3.20
CA GLY A 562 -11.52 9.79 -3.96
C GLY A 562 -12.11 10.40 -5.23
N HIS A 563 -12.52 11.66 -5.19
CA HIS A 563 -13.08 12.36 -6.35
C HIS A 563 -13.02 13.89 -6.18
N PRO A 564 -12.79 14.69 -7.24
CA PRO A 564 -12.72 16.15 -7.16
C PRO A 564 -13.95 16.84 -6.54
N ASP A 565 -15.14 16.25 -6.67
CA ASP A 565 -16.38 16.73 -6.05
C ASP A 565 -16.28 16.92 -4.53
N GLY A 566 -15.42 16.14 -3.87
CA GLY A 566 -15.15 16.26 -2.44
C GLY A 566 -16.38 16.14 -1.54
N GLU A 567 -16.28 16.75 -0.36
CA GLU A 567 -17.34 16.82 0.64
C GLU A 567 -18.55 17.63 0.17
N HIS A 568 -18.38 18.56 -0.76
CA HIS A 568 -19.46 19.32 -1.38
C HIS A 568 -20.35 18.44 -2.28
N GLY A 569 -19.78 17.50 -3.03
CA GLY A 569 -20.57 16.51 -3.78
C GLY A 569 -21.41 15.61 -2.86
N ILE A 570 -20.84 15.21 -1.72
CA ILE A 570 -21.58 14.50 -0.67
C ILE A 570 -22.75 15.38 -0.17
N ALA A 571 -22.52 16.68 0.05
CA ALA A 571 -23.57 17.62 0.47
C ALA A 571 -24.73 17.68 -0.53
N ARG A 572 -24.45 17.71 -1.83
CA ARG A 572 -25.48 17.71 -2.89
C ARG A 572 -26.31 16.42 -2.88
N ALA A 573 -25.66 15.27 -2.74
CA ALA A 573 -26.36 13.99 -2.63
C ALA A 573 -27.24 13.93 -1.37
N CYS A 574 -26.71 14.36 -0.21
CA CYS A 574 -27.49 14.45 1.02
C CYS A 574 -28.73 15.35 0.87
N ASN A 575 -28.60 16.49 0.17
CA ASN A 575 -29.72 17.38 -0.10
C ASN A 575 -30.85 16.68 -0.88
N LYS A 576 -30.50 15.96 -1.96
CA LYS A 576 -31.46 15.23 -2.80
C LYS A 576 -32.30 14.22 -2.01
N TYR A 577 -31.69 13.56 -1.04
CA TYR A 577 -32.34 12.55 -0.20
C TYR A 577 -32.88 13.11 1.12
N GLY A 578 -32.72 14.41 1.40
CA GLY A 578 -33.09 15.02 2.68
C GLY A 578 -32.37 14.37 3.87
N ALA A 579 -31.09 14.02 3.69
CA ALA A 579 -30.24 13.36 4.67
C ALA A 579 -29.30 14.36 5.37
N CYS A 580 -28.80 13.99 6.54
CA CYS A 580 -27.83 14.80 7.29
C CYS A 580 -26.39 14.48 6.84
N GLN A 581 -25.54 15.50 6.73
CA GLN A 581 -24.09 15.33 6.59
C GLN A 581 -23.37 15.86 7.84
N ILE A 582 -22.52 15.04 8.43
CA ILE A 582 -21.58 15.52 9.46
C ILE A 582 -20.25 15.80 8.77
N ILE A 583 -19.85 17.07 8.73
CA ILE A 583 -18.62 17.53 8.07
C ILE A 583 -17.43 17.28 8.99
N SER A 584 -16.35 16.69 8.47
CA SER A 584 -15.13 16.46 9.25
C SER A 584 -14.36 17.77 9.51
N ASN A 585 -13.75 17.87 10.69
CA ASN A 585 -12.81 18.96 11.01
C ASN A 585 -11.62 19.01 10.04
N ASN A 586 -11.28 17.86 9.45
CA ASN A 586 -10.15 17.66 8.52
C ASN A 586 -10.66 17.41 7.09
N ALA A 587 -11.80 17.98 6.72
CA ALA A 587 -12.31 17.90 5.35
C ALA A 587 -11.30 18.50 4.34
N SER A 588 -11.33 18.00 3.10
CA SER A 588 -10.51 18.54 2.01
C SER A 588 -11.05 19.84 1.39
N GLN A 589 -12.15 20.36 1.91
CA GLN A 589 -12.78 21.62 1.49
C GLN A 589 -13.13 22.46 2.73
N THR A 590 -13.21 23.78 2.57
CA THR A 590 -13.60 24.66 3.67
C THR A 590 -15.09 24.46 4.01
N PRO A 591 -15.52 24.79 5.25
CA PRO A 591 -16.93 24.71 5.62
C PRO A 591 -17.84 25.46 4.64
N GLU A 592 -17.42 26.64 4.19
CA GLU A 592 -18.18 27.49 3.28
C GLU A 592 -18.32 26.88 1.88
N GLN A 593 -17.25 26.26 1.36
CA GLN A 593 -17.30 25.56 0.07
C GLN A 593 -18.23 24.35 0.12
N ILE A 594 -18.23 23.60 1.22
CA ILE A 594 -19.10 22.43 1.38
C ILE A 594 -20.57 22.87 1.41
N LEU A 595 -20.86 23.97 2.11
CA LEU A 595 -22.20 24.53 2.28
C LEU A 595 -22.67 25.38 1.10
N GLU A 596 -21.84 25.60 0.08
CA GLU A 596 -22.20 26.43 -1.06
C GLU A 596 -23.47 25.91 -1.74
N GLY A 597 -24.46 26.79 -1.96
CA GLY A 597 -25.75 26.41 -2.55
C GLY A 597 -26.64 25.49 -1.71
N ALA A 598 -26.24 25.10 -0.50
CA ALA A 598 -27.05 24.28 0.38
C ALA A 598 -28.29 25.05 0.88
N PRO A 599 -29.51 24.48 0.77
CA PRO A 599 -30.71 25.15 1.25
C PRO A 599 -30.73 25.24 2.79
N ALA A 600 -31.46 26.22 3.32
CA ALA A 600 -31.40 26.57 4.74
C ALA A 600 -31.90 25.48 5.70
N ASP A 601 -32.75 24.59 5.20
CA ASP A 601 -33.33 23.44 5.89
C ASP A 601 -32.48 22.16 5.79
N GLN A 602 -31.45 22.14 4.94
CA GLN A 602 -30.49 21.03 4.92
C GLN A 602 -29.72 20.97 6.25
N VAL A 603 -29.60 19.75 6.79
CA VAL A 603 -29.06 19.51 8.12
C VAL A 603 -27.58 19.14 8.03
N PHE A 604 -26.73 19.96 8.64
CA PHE A 604 -25.31 19.69 8.78
C PHE A 604 -24.90 19.62 10.25
N GLY A 605 -24.03 18.67 10.57
CA GLY A 605 -23.24 18.66 11.81
C GLY A 605 -21.80 19.04 11.53
N TRP A 606 -21.11 19.65 12.50
CA TRP A 606 -19.66 19.87 12.41
C TRP A 606 -18.93 18.96 13.38
N GLN A 607 -18.07 18.08 12.87
CA GLN A 607 -17.21 17.28 13.72
C GLN A 607 -16.03 18.12 14.21
N LEU A 608 -15.79 18.10 15.52
CA LEU A 608 -14.69 18.80 16.18
C LEU A 608 -13.61 17.80 16.62
N TYR A 609 -12.38 18.05 16.19
CA TYR A 609 -11.17 17.54 16.84
C TYR A 609 -10.55 18.67 17.63
N VAL A 610 -10.51 18.51 18.95
CA VAL A 610 -9.88 19.53 19.78
C VAL A 610 -8.37 19.44 19.64
N GLN A 611 -7.74 20.57 19.35
CA GLN A 611 -6.30 20.69 19.14
C GLN A 611 -5.59 20.98 20.48
N ASN A 612 -4.33 20.54 20.60
CA ASN A 612 -3.45 20.88 21.73
C ASN A 612 -3.34 22.40 21.90
N ASP A 613 -3.22 23.11 20.78
CA ASP A 613 -3.43 24.55 20.75
C ASP A 613 -4.94 24.85 20.72
N ARG A 614 -5.49 25.11 21.91
CA ARG A 614 -6.92 25.35 22.09
C ARG A 614 -7.42 26.54 21.29
N LYS A 615 -6.57 27.56 21.07
CA LYS A 615 -6.96 28.76 20.33
C LYS A 615 -7.41 28.43 18.91
N LYS A 616 -6.74 27.50 18.22
CA LYS A 616 -7.16 27.01 16.90
C LYS A 616 -8.56 26.39 16.90
N SER A 617 -8.89 25.65 17.96
CA SER A 617 -10.23 25.05 18.11
C SER A 617 -11.29 26.11 18.39
N GLU A 618 -10.96 27.13 19.19
CA GLU A 618 -11.84 28.25 19.50
C GLU A 618 -12.13 29.10 18.26
N ASP A 619 -11.13 29.38 17.44
CA ASP A 619 -11.28 30.15 16.19
C ASP A 619 -12.13 29.38 15.17
N MET A 620 -11.91 28.07 15.04
CA MET A 620 -12.77 27.22 14.22
C MET A 620 -14.22 27.23 14.73
N LEU A 621 -14.44 27.12 16.05
CA LEU A 621 -15.79 27.19 16.62
C LEU A 621 -16.48 28.53 16.34
N VAL A 622 -15.74 29.65 16.39
CA VAL A 622 -16.26 30.96 15.99
C VAL A 622 -16.72 30.95 14.53
N ARG A 623 -15.90 30.42 13.61
CA ARG A 623 -16.24 30.27 12.17
C ARG A 623 -17.50 29.42 12.00
N ILE A 624 -17.55 28.25 12.63
CA ILE A 624 -18.66 27.30 12.52
C ILE A 624 -19.96 27.85 13.10
N ASN A 625 -19.92 28.56 14.24
CA ASN A 625 -21.12 29.18 14.82
C ASN A 625 -21.73 30.27 13.94
N ALA A 626 -20.97 30.86 13.01
CA ALA A 626 -21.48 31.85 12.06
C ALA A 626 -22.29 31.20 10.92
N LEU A 627 -22.14 29.90 10.70
CA LEU A 627 -22.76 29.15 9.61
C LEU A 627 -24.09 28.53 10.07
N LYS A 628 -25.21 29.14 9.68
CA LYS A 628 -26.57 28.78 10.14
C LYS A 628 -27.03 27.39 9.72
N GLN A 629 -26.42 26.81 8.70
CA GLN A 629 -26.69 25.47 8.21
C GLN A 629 -26.13 24.40 9.16
N ILE A 630 -25.06 24.72 9.91
CA ILE A 630 -24.53 23.82 10.93
C ILE A 630 -25.45 23.87 12.15
N LYS A 631 -26.11 22.74 12.43
CA LYS A 631 -27.13 22.62 13.47
C LYS A 631 -26.60 22.10 14.79
N PHE A 632 -25.46 21.40 14.81
CA PHE A 632 -24.88 20.80 16.02
C PHE A 632 -23.38 20.53 15.87
N ILE A 633 -22.68 20.39 17.01
CA ILE A 633 -21.26 20.02 17.08
C ILE A 633 -21.12 18.56 17.48
N VAL A 634 -20.28 17.81 16.77
CA VAL A 634 -19.95 16.41 17.03
C VAL A 634 -18.53 16.31 17.59
N LEU A 635 -18.39 16.19 18.91
CA LEU A 635 -17.10 16.05 19.57
C LEU A 635 -16.61 14.60 19.47
N THR A 636 -15.51 14.36 18.75
CA THR A 636 -14.95 13.00 18.56
C THR A 636 -13.95 12.65 19.66
N LEU A 637 -14.15 11.51 20.32
CA LEU A 637 -13.42 11.09 21.53
C LEU A 637 -12.67 9.75 21.38
N ASP A 638 -12.93 8.98 20.31
CA ASP A 638 -12.37 7.64 20.08
C ASP A 638 -10.97 7.63 19.42
N ALA A 639 -10.41 8.79 19.09
CA ALA A 639 -9.11 8.91 18.42
C ALA A 639 -8.19 9.96 19.08
N PRO A 640 -7.92 9.88 20.41
CA PRO A 640 -6.96 10.77 21.08
C PRO A 640 -5.51 10.52 20.64
N VAL A 641 -5.25 9.35 20.04
CA VAL A 641 -4.00 8.94 19.41
C VAL A 641 -4.37 8.31 18.06
N PRO A 642 -3.60 8.53 16.98
CA PRO A 642 -3.86 7.89 15.70
C PRO A 642 -3.78 6.36 15.83
N GLY A 643 -4.81 5.66 15.35
CA GLY A 643 -4.75 4.21 15.19
C GLY A 643 -3.72 3.79 14.13
N LYS A 644 -3.14 2.61 14.29
CA LYS A 644 -2.09 2.10 13.41
C LYS A 644 -2.68 1.52 12.13
N ARG A 645 -2.69 2.31 11.05
CA ARG A 645 -3.34 1.95 9.78
C ARG A 645 -2.32 1.41 8.78
N GLU A 646 -2.02 0.11 8.85
CA GLU A 646 -0.90 -0.49 8.11
C GLU A 646 -1.01 -0.36 6.59
N HIS A 647 -2.22 -0.46 6.02
CA HIS A 647 -2.42 -0.25 4.58
C HIS A 647 -2.05 1.18 4.14
N ASP A 648 -2.40 2.20 4.95
CA ASP A 648 -2.08 3.60 4.65
C ASP A 648 -0.58 3.88 4.87
N GLU A 649 0.05 3.26 5.87
CA GLU A 649 1.50 3.38 6.07
C GLU A 649 2.34 2.74 4.97
N ARG A 650 1.88 1.61 4.41
CA ARG A 650 2.56 0.95 3.29
C ARG A 650 2.54 1.83 2.04
N GLU A 651 1.40 2.41 1.71
CA GLU A 651 1.30 3.32 0.56
C GLU A 651 1.93 4.69 0.81
N GLY A 652 1.86 5.23 2.02
CA GLY A 652 2.46 6.52 2.39
C GLY A 652 4.00 6.54 2.29
N LYS A 653 4.66 5.39 2.50
CA LYS A 653 6.12 5.25 2.31
C LYS A 653 6.56 5.29 0.85
N ASN A 654 5.65 5.02 -0.10
CA ASN A 654 5.96 5.00 -1.53
C ASN A 654 6.01 6.40 -2.16
N VAL A 655 5.49 7.44 -1.49
CA VAL A 655 5.44 8.82 -2.01
C VAL A 655 6.82 9.51 -1.99
N GLY A 656 7.77 9.03 -1.18
CA GLY A 656 9.10 9.64 -1.02
C GLY A 656 10.27 8.90 -1.66
N ALA A 657 10.04 7.77 -2.33
CA ALA A 657 11.12 6.92 -2.85
C ALA A 657 11.74 7.41 -4.18
N ASN A 658 11.08 8.34 -4.88
CA ASN A 658 11.46 8.79 -6.23
C ASN A 658 12.15 10.16 -6.30
N LEU A 659 12.50 10.80 -5.16
CA LEU A 659 13.13 12.13 -5.19
C LEU A 659 14.57 12.10 -4.64
N PRO A 660 15.59 12.49 -5.44
CA PRO A 660 16.98 12.52 -5.00
C PRO A 660 17.23 13.76 -4.14
N ILE A 661 17.25 13.59 -2.82
CA ILE A 661 17.71 14.65 -1.90
C ILE A 661 19.23 14.72 -1.98
N ARG A 662 19.75 15.71 -2.72
CA ARG A 662 21.16 16.10 -2.69
C ARG A 662 21.35 17.18 -1.62
N SER A 663 21.90 16.81 -0.48
CA SER A 663 22.27 17.78 0.57
C SER A 663 23.37 18.70 0.06
N ALA A 664 23.02 19.96 -0.21
CA ALA A 664 23.96 21.02 -0.57
C ALA A 664 24.60 21.62 0.69
N HIS A 665 25.93 21.53 0.75
CA HIS A 665 26.89 22.31 1.53
C HIS A 665 26.51 22.93 2.88
N GLN A 666 27.03 22.32 3.95
CA GLN A 666 27.50 23.05 5.15
C GLN A 666 28.73 23.90 4.80
N GLN A 667 28.64 25.21 5.03
CA GLN A 667 29.77 26.01 5.52
C GLN A 667 29.42 26.54 6.90
N GLY A 668 30.41 26.50 7.78
CA GLY A 668 30.22 26.41 9.22
C GLY A 668 29.85 27.69 9.94
N SER A 669 29.23 27.51 11.10
CA SER A 669 29.50 28.30 12.29
C SER A 669 29.25 27.44 13.52
N SER A 670 30.28 27.34 14.34
CA SER A 670 30.32 26.65 15.61
C SER A 670 29.48 27.38 16.66
N SER A 671 28.47 26.72 17.22
CA SER A 671 27.99 27.06 18.56
C SER A 671 27.54 25.81 19.31
N THR A 672 28.32 25.47 20.33
CA THR A 672 28.08 24.46 21.35
C THR A 672 26.91 24.83 22.25
N THR A 673 25.79 24.12 22.12
CA THR A 673 24.82 23.93 23.22
C THR A 673 24.24 22.53 23.15
N SER A 674 24.37 21.81 24.26
CA SER A 674 23.92 20.44 24.47
C SER A 674 22.42 20.26 24.19
N PRO A 675 21.96 19.14 23.59
CA PRO A 675 20.54 18.90 23.42
C PRO A 675 19.91 18.35 24.71
N ASP A 676 18.93 19.09 25.21
CA ASP A 676 18.00 18.69 26.26
C ASP A 676 17.15 17.47 25.84
N PRO A 677 16.94 16.46 26.71
CA PRO A 677 16.14 15.28 26.40
C PRO A 677 14.65 15.55 26.67
N LYS A 678 14.01 16.45 25.91
CA LYS A 678 12.55 16.66 25.95
C LYS A 678 12.00 17.04 24.57
N LYS A 679 11.78 16.03 23.71
CA LYS A 679 10.76 16.02 22.64
C LYS A 679 10.64 14.59 22.11
N GLY A 680 9.90 13.76 22.83
CA GLY A 680 9.41 12.48 22.32
C GLY A 680 8.20 12.73 21.43
N GLY A 681 8.44 12.97 20.14
CA GLY A 681 7.41 12.97 19.12
C GLY A 681 7.85 12.03 18.02
N ASN A 682 7.12 10.94 17.82
CA ASN A 682 7.31 10.05 16.67
C ASN A 682 7.21 10.88 15.38
N SER A 683 8.36 11.17 14.77
CA SER A 683 8.45 11.89 13.51
C SER A 683 8.05 10.97 12.35
N GLY A 684 6.78 11.08 11.95
CA GLY A 684 6.27 10.96 10.57
C GLY A 684 6.47 9.62 9.85
N SER A 685 5.50 8.71 9.98
CA SER A 685 5.43 7.46 9.19
C SER A 685 5.05 7.65 7.71
N GLY A 686 4.84 8.89 7.25
CA GLY A 686 4.43 9.17 5.86
C GLY A 686 2.98 8.82 5.53
N SER A 687 2.18 8.33 6.50
CA SER A 687 0.76 8.04 6.27
C SER A 687 -0.12 9.28 6.32
N VAL A 688 -1.15 9.32 5.48
CA VAL A 688 -2.16 10.41 5.49
C VAL A 688 -2.89 10.42 6.85
N ALA A 689 -3.06 9.25 7.48
CA ALA A 689 -3.53 9.10 8.85
C ALA A 689 -2.80 9.96 9.86
N SER A 690 -1.50 9.71 9.97
CA SER A 690 -0.70 10.24 11.07
C SER A 690 -0.61 11.75 10.98
N ALA A 691 -0.61 12.30 9.76
CA ALA A 691 -0.62 13.74 9.50
C ALA A 691 -1.89 14.42 10.06
N MET A 692 -3.07 13.83 9.91
CA MET A 692 -4.34 14.45 10.34
C MET A 692 -4.52 14.52 11.85
N PHE A 693 -3.92 13.58 12.57
CA PHE A 693 -4.02 13.51 14.02
C PHE A 693 -2.87 14.25 14.72
N ALA A 694 -1.88 14.74 13.97
CA ALA A 694 -0.83 15.57 14.51
C ALA A 694 -1.44 16.83 15.14
N GLY A 695 -1.14 17.07 16.42
CA GLY A 695 -1.67 18.21 17.15
C GLY A 695 -3.03 17.99 17.82
N THR A 696 -3.67 16.83 17.66
CA THR A 696 -4.93 16.50 18.37
C THR A 696 -4.68 16.33 19.87
N ALA A 697 -5.60 16.85 20.69
CA ALA A 697 -5.52 16.82 22.14
C ALA A 697 -5.89 15.44 22.71
N GLY A 698 -4.94 14.80 23.41
CA GLY A 698 -5.16 13.53 24.12
C GLY A 698 -5.59 13.70 25.59
N ASP A 699 -5.76 14.93 26.07
CA ASP A 699 -6.04 15.27 27.48
C ASP A 699 -7.51 15.58 27.76
N LEU A 700 -8.42 15.20 26.85
CA LEU A 700 -9.85 15.47 27.00
C LEU A 700 -10.44 14.68 28.17
N THR A 701 -11.10 15.40 29.09
CA THR A 701 -11.83 14.80 30.20
C THR A 701 -13.26 15.35 30.28
N TRP A 702 -14.18 14.58 30.88
CA TRP A 702 -15.55 15.02 31.18
C TRP A 702 -15.58 16.35 31.95
N LYS A 703 -14.67 16.52 32.92
CA LYS A 703 -14.63 17.68 33.83
C LYS A 703 -14.21 18.98 33.15
N THR A 704 -13.26 18.92 32.23
CA THR A 704 -12.66 20.14 31.65
C THR A 704 -13.22 20.45 30.26
N THR A 705 -13.53 19.44 29.47
CA THR A 705 -13.81 19.61 28.03
C THR A 705 -15.19 20.19 27.77
N LEU A 706 -16.24 19.64 28.39
CA LEU A 706 -17.62 20.10 28.18
C LEU A 706 -17.85 21.53 28.68
N PRO A 707 -17.35 21.94 29.87
CA PRO A 707 -17.45 23.33 30.31
C PRO A 707 -16.67 24.31 29.44
N TRP A 708 -15.52 23.90 28.89
CA TRP A 708 -14.79 24.71 27.91
C TRP A 708 -15.62 24.86 26.62
N LEU A 709 -16.10 23.76 26.04
CA LEU A 709 -16.87 23.80 24.80
C LEU A 709 -18.16 24.63 24.94
N ALA A 710 -18.82 24.59 26.11
CA ALA A 710 -20.01 25.41 26.42
C ALA A 710 -19.77 26.94 26.34
N LYS A 711 -18.53 27.37 26.55
CA LYS A 711 -18.14 28.78 26.46
C LYS A 711 -18.01 29.24 25.01
N HIS A 712 -17.71 28.31 24.10
CA HIS A 712 -17.38 28.60 22.71
C HIS A 712 -18.48 28.23 21.71
N THR A 713 -19.53 27.52 22.11
CA THR A 713 -20.71 27.29 21.25
C THR A 713 -21.99 27.17 22.07
N LYS A 714 -23.11 27.49 21.42
CA LYS A 714 -24.49 27.25 21.92
C LYS A 714 -25.22 26.17 21.12
N LEU A 715 -24.59 25.64 20.07
CA LEU A 715 -25.14 24.54 19.31
C LEU A 715 -25.21 23.28 20.19
N PRO A 716 -26.21 22.41 19.99
CA PRO A 716 -26.27 21.09 20.62
C PRO A 716 -24.97 20.31 20.45
N ILE A 717 -24.56 19.59 21.49
CA ILE A 717 -23.37 18.74 21.47
C ILE A 717 -23.78 17.28 21.31
N VAL A 718 -23.13 16.61 20.35
CA VAL A 718 -23.17 15.17 20.15
C VAL A 718 -21.80 14.59 20.46
N LEU A 719 -21.71 13.57 21.31
CA LEU A 719 -20.44 12.91 21.61
C LEU A 719 -20.27 11.68 20.70
N LYS A 720 -19.18 11.62 19.94
CA LYS A 720 -18.89 10.51 19.03
C LYS A 720 -17.74 9.67 19.56
N GLY A 721 -17.87 8.35 19.46
CA GLY A 721 -16.82 7.40 19.81
C GLY A 721 -17.04 6.66 21.12
N LEU A 722 -18.27 6.69 21.63
CA LEU A 722 -18.64 5.95 22.84
C LEU A 722 -18.74 4.47 22.50
N GLN A 723 -18.09 3.64 23.32
CA GLN A 723 -17.96 2.20 23.10
C GLN A 723 -18.43 1.37 24.30
N THR A 724 -18.90 2.02 25.37
CA THR A 724 -19.36 1.39 26.62
C THR A 724 -20.70 2.00 27.08
N HIS A 725 -21.49 1.24 27.84
CA HIS A 725 -22.73 1.74 28.42
C HIS A 725 -22.48 2.73 29.57
N GLU A 726 -21.36 2.62 30.26
CA GLU A 726 -20.94 3.54 31.31
C GLU A 726 -20.73 4.95 30.73
N ASP A 727 -20.00 5.08 29.63
CA ASP A 727 -19.79 6.39 28.98
C ASP A 727 -21.10 6.97 28.41
N ALA A 728 -22.01 6.13 27.94
CA ALA A 728 -23.33 6.56 27.50
C ALA A 728 -24.18 7.08 28.66
N TYR A 729 -24.14 6.39 29.81
CA TYR A 729 -24.77 6.86 31.04
C TYR A 729 -24.16 8.18 31.50
N MET A 730 -22.83 8.30 31.52
CA MET A 730 -22.11 9.55 31.83
C MET A 730 -22.59 10.71 30.94
N ALA A 731 -22.65 10.50 29.62
CA ALA A 731 -23.11 11.50 28.67
C ALA A 731 -24.52 11.99 29.01
N SER A 732 -25.42 11.08 29.42
CA SER A 732 -26.82 11.41 29.74
C SER A 732 -26.97 12.35 30.93
N LEU A 733 -25.98 12.39 31.84
CA LEU A 733 -25.97 13.28 33.00
C LEU A 733 -25.57 14.71 32.64
N HIS A 734 -25.06 14.93 31.43
CA HIS A 734 -24.71 16.25 30.89
C HIS A 734 -25.80 16.84 29.98
N ALA A 735 -26.99 16.22 29.91
CA ALA A 735 -28.15 16.83 29.31
C ALA A 735 -28.58 18.10 30.09
N PRO A 736 -29.10 19.17 29.43
CA PRO A 736 -29.42 19.26 28.00
C PRO A 736 -28.27 19.78 27.13
N GLN A 737 -27.05 19.93 27.67
CA GLN A 737 -25.91 20.41 26.89
C GLN A 737 -25.48 19.36 25.85
N VAL A 738 -25.31 18.10 26.31
CA VAL A 738 -25.20 16.95 25.42
C VAL A 738 -26.62 16.49 25.08
N GLN A 739 -26.92 16.38 23.79
CA GLN A 739 -28.26 15.98 23.30
C GLN A 739 -28.24 14.69 22.49
N GLY A 740 -27.06 14.22 22.10
CA GLY A 740 -26.93 12.94 21.43
C GLY A 740 -25.57 12.29 21.62
N ILE A 741 -25.50 11.01 21.27
CA ILE A 741 -24.27 10.23 21.26
C ILE A 741 -24.20 9.40 19.97
N ILE A 742 -23.00 9.22 19.43
CA ILE A 742 -22.74 8.30 18.32
C ILE A 742 -21.88 7.15 18.86
N LEU A 743 -22.47 5.96 18.91
CA LEU A 743 -21.77 4.73 19.24
C LEU A 743 -20.90 4.33 18.06
N SER A 744 -19.59 4.33 18.26
CA SER A 744 -18.61 4.24 17.17
C SER A 744 -17.27 3.78 17.71
N ASN A 745 -16.59 2.91 16.96
CA ASN A 745 -15.17 2.60 17.13
C ASN A 745 -14.34 3.18 15.96
N HIS A 746 -14.79 4.32 15.43
CA HIS A 746 -14.21 4.99 14.28
C HIS A 746 -14.17 4.12 12.99
N GLY A 747 -15.14 3.22 12.82
CA GLY A 747 -15.17 2.28 11.70
C GLY A 747 -14.00 1.28 11.72
N GLY A 748 -13.52 0.93 12.92
CA GLY A 748 -12.37 0.06 13.20
C GLY A 748 -11.02 0.73 13.02
N ARG A 749 -10.94 2.06 12.92
CA ARG A 749 -9.71 2.79 12.57
C ARG A 749 -8.89 3.26 13.77
N ALA A 750 -9.39 3.10 14.99
CA ALA A 750 -8.74 3.53 16.22
C ALA A 750 -8.11 2.33 16.95
N ALA A 751 -8.79 1.77 17.96
CA ALA A 751 -8.35 0.54 18.62
C ALA A 751 -8.89 -0.68 17.87
N ASP A 752 -8.01 -1.58 17.44
CA ASP A 752 -8.45 -2.89 16.93
C ASP A 752 -8.85 -3.81 18.08
N THR A 753 -9.71 -4.78 17.80
CA THR A 753 -10.43 -5.63 18.76
C THR A 753 -11.46 -4.89 19.64
N ALA A 754 -11.74 -3.62 19.37
CA ALA A 754 -12.89 -2.90 19.90
C ALA A 754 -14.23 -3.53 19.45
N PRO A 755 -15.27 -3.51 20.29
CA PRO A 755 -16.57 -4.10 19.98
C PRO A 755 -17.30 -3.33 18.87
N PRO A 756 -18.21 -3.99 18.12
CA PRO A 756 -19.14 -3.31 17.23
C PRO A 756 -20.07 -2.34 17.97
N SER A 757 -20.43 -1.23 17.34
CA SER A 757 -21.35 -0.23 17.91
C SER A 757 -22.71 -0.81 18.33
N ILE A 758 -23.17 -1.86 17.64
CA ILE A 758 -24.41 -2.55 17.98
C ILE A 758 -24.33 -3.28 19.34
N HIS A 759 -23.14 -3.72 19.76
CA HIS A 759 -22.95 -4.31 21.10
C HIS A 759 -23.19 -3.24 22.16
N THR A 760 -22.56 -2.07 22.01
CA THR A 760 -22.76 -0.94 22.92
C THR A 760 -24.24 -0.51 22.96
N LEU A 761 -24.94 -0.53 21.83
CA LEU A 761 -26.38 -0.21 21.79
C LEU A 761 -27.20 -1.18 22.65
N ILE A 762 -26.92 -2.49 22.55
CA ILE A 762 -27.58 -3.52 23.35
C ILE A 762 -27.19 -3.39 24.83
N GLU A 763 -25.94 -3.06 25.14
CA GLU A 763 -25.52 -2.79 26.52
C GLU A 763 -26.28 -1.62 27.14
N ILE A 764 -26.49 -0.52 26.41
CA ILE A 764 -27.31 0.60 26.90
C ILE A 764 -28.72 0.14 27.21
N ARG A 765 -29.35 -0.64 26.33
CA ARG A 765 -30.70 -1.20 26.59
C ARG A 765 -30.74 -2.08 27.84
N LYS A 766 -29.67 -2.85 28.09
CA LYS A 766 -29.58 -3.79 29.21
C LYS A 766 -29.29 -3.09 30.53
N TYR A 767 -28.38 -2.12 30.52
CA TYR A 767 -27.78 -1.58 31.74
C TYR A 767 -28.26 -0.16 32.10
N CYS A 768 -28.53 0.70 31.12
CA CYS A 768 -28.93 2.09 31.33
C CYS A 768 -29.98 2.58 30.30
N PRO A 769 -31.15 1.93 30.20
CA PRO A 769 -32.16 2.29 29.21
C PRO A 769 -32.67 3.73 29.33
N GLU A 770 -32.55 4.38 30.49
CA GLU A 770 -32.89 5.78 30.72
C GLU A 770 -32.05 6.77 29.89
N VAL A 771 -30.96 6.31 29.26
CA VAL A 771 -30.19 7.12 28.29
C VAL A 771 -31.07 7.50 27.10
N PHE A 772 -31.93 6.60 26.62
CA PHE A 772 -32.83 6.85 25.48
C PHE A 772 -33.88 7.93 25.76
N ASP A 773 -34.20 8.19 27.03
CA ASP A 773 -35.15 9.23 27.43
C ASP A 773 -34.52 10.63 27.43
N LYS A 774 -33.19 10.71 27.46
CA LYS A 774 -32.44 11.97 27.63
C LYS A 774 -31.64 12.38 26.40
N LEU A 775 -31.18 11.40 25.62
CA LEU A 775 -30.26 11.61 24.50
C LEU A 775 -30.75 10.86 23.27
N GLU A 776 -30.56 11.45 22.09
CA GLU A 776 -30.62 10.68 20.85
C GLU A 776 -29.39 9.76 20.74
N VAL A 777 -29.61 8.46 20.57
CA VAL A 777 -28.53 7.48 20.40
C VAL A 777 -28.39 7.12 18.93
N TRP A 778 -27.25 7.40 18.32
CA TRP A 778 -26.95 7.09 16.92
C TRP A 778 -25.87 6.01 16.87
N VAL A 779 -25.77 5.30 15.74
CA VAL A 779 -24.71 4.30 15.54
C VAL A 779 -24.03 4.50 14.20
N ASP A 780 -22.74 4.20 14.12
CA ASP A 780 -22.06 4.03 12.84
C ASP A 780 -21.12 2.81 12.84
N GLY A 781 -20.57 2.50 11.67
CA GLY A 781 -19.59 1.43 11.48
C GLY A 781 -20.17 0.14 10.88
N GLY A 782 -19.66 -0.25 9.71
CA GLY A 782 -19.90 -1.59 9.13
C GLY A 782 -21.21 -1.81 8.39
N ILE A 783 -22.09 -0.82 8.32
CA ILE A 783 -23.38 -0.88 7.60
C ILE A 783 -23.16 -1.18 6.11
N LYS A 784 -23.76 -2.27 5.60
CA LYS A 784 -23.72 -2.60 4.17
C LYS A 784 -25.10 -2.85 3.54
N ARG A 785 -26.14 -3.03 4.35
CA ARG A 785 -27.50 -3.31 3.88
C ARG A 785 -28.57 -2.46 4.57
N GLY A 786 -29.70 -2.26 3.89
CA GLY A 786 -30.95 -1.71 4.44
C GLY A 786 -31.40 -2.44 5.70
N THR A 787 -31.22 -3.77 5.74
CA THR A 787 -31.55 -4.57 6.94
C THR A 787 -30.71 -4.20 8.15
N ASP A 788 -29.45 -3.80 7.96
CA ASP A 788 -28.55 -3.42 9.08
C ASP A 788 -29.06 -2.14 9.73
N ILE A 789 -29.48 -1.19 8.90
CA ILE A 789 -30.09 0.08 9.32
C ILE A 789 -31.35 -0.23 10.13
N VAL A 790 -32.29 -1.00 9.58
CA VAL A 790 -33.54 -1.36 10.28
C VAL A 790 -33.27 -2.08 11.60
N LYS A 791 -32.30 -2.99 11.66
CA LYS A 791 -31.92 -3.69 12.91
C LYS A 791 -31.42 -2.73 13.98
N ALA A 792 -30.58 -1.75 13.62
CA ALA A 792 -30.13 -0.72 14.54
C ALA A 792 -31.29 0.15 15.05
N LEU A 793 -32.20 0.56 14.15
CA LEU A 793 -33.39 1.34 14.52
C LEU A 793 -34.30 0.54 15.48
N CYS A 794 -34.51 -0.76 15.23
CA CYS A 794 -35.26 -1.64 16.12
C CYS A 794 -34.65 -1.75 17.53
N LEU A 795 -33.33 -1.56 17.66
CA LEU A 795 -32.64 -1.54 18.95
C LEU A 795 -32.66 -0.15 19.62
N GLY A 796 -33.26 0.85 19.00
CA GLY A 796 -33.43 2.19 19.56
C GLY A 796 -32.42 3.22 19.06
N ALA A 797 -31.65 2.90 18.02
CA ALA A 797 -30.89 3.94 17.34
C ALA A 797 -31.86 4.94 16.68
N LYS A 798 -31.60 6.24 16.81
CA LYS A 798 -32.38 7.31 16.18
C LYS A 798 -31.96 7.55 14.73
N ALA A 799 -30.67 7.36 14.42
CA ALA A 799 -30.10 7.47 13.09
C ALA A 799 -28.87 6.58 12.94
N VAL A 800 -28.55 6.22 11.70
CA VAL A 800 -27.46 5.30 11.34
C VAL A 800 -26.47 5.97 10.37
N GLY A 801 -25.19 5.88 10.68
CA GLY A 801 -24.11 6.60 10.01
C GLY A 801 -23.40 5.80 8.94
N MET A 802 -23.13 6.46 7.81
CA MET A 802 -22.40 5.93 6.67
C MET A 802 -21.06 6.68 6.50
N GLY A 803 -19.95 5.96 6.63
CA GLY A 803 -18.61 6.52 6.37
C GLY A 803 -18.08 6.08 5.01
N ARG A 804 -17.49 4.87 4.96
CA ARG A 804 -16.90 4.30 3.74
C ARG A 804 -17.88 4.20 2.58
N ASN A 805 -19.17 3.94 2.83
CA ASN A 805 -20.16 3.85 1.76
C ASN A 805 -20.25 5.18 0.99
N ALA A 806 -20.29 6.32 1.69
CA ALA A 806 -20.31 7.63 1.04
C ALA A 806 -19.00 7.92 0.28
N LEU A 807 -17.85 7.60 0.89
CA LEU A 807 -16.54 7.80 0.24
C LEU A 807 -16.32 6.89 -0.98
N PHE A 808 -16.75 5.63 -0.92
CA PHE A 808 -16.69 4.70 -2.05
C PHE A 808 -17.72 5.06 -3.11
N GLY A 809 -18.94 5.49 -2.74
CA GLY A 809 -19.89 6.06 -3.68
C GLY A 809 -19.29 7.24 -4.44
N LEU A 810 -18.66 8.16 -3.71
CA LEU A 810 -17.96 9.30 -4.29
C LEU A 810 -16.82 8.87 -5.22
N GLY A 811 -16.00 7.88 -4.81
CA GLY A 811 -14.95 7.33 -5.66
C GLY A 811 -15.46 6.54 -6.88
N ALA A 812 -16.67 5.97 -6.81
CA ALA A 812 -17.28 5.20 -7.88
C ALA A 812 -17.85 6.10 -9.00
N GLY A 813 -18.25 7.33 -8.70
CA GLY A 813 -18.65 8.29 -9.72
C GLY A 813 -19.21 9.59 -9.17
N GLY A 814 -18.45 10.23 -8.28
CA GLY A 814 -18.77 11.54 -7.75
C GLY A 814 -20.10 11.59 -7.00
N THR A 815 -20.79 12.72 -7.15
CA THR A 815 -22.08 12.99 -6.51
C THR A 815 -23.10 11.89 -6.82
N GLU A 816 -23.20 11.47 -8.08
CA GLU A 816 -24.13 10.44 -8.56
C GLU A 816 -23.85 9.08 -7.92
N GLY A 817 -22.59 8.75 -7.64
CA GLY A 817 -22.24 7.52 -6.93
C GLY A 817 -22.67 7.55 -5.46
N VAL A 818 -22.62 8.71 -4.78
CA VAL A 818 -23.19 8.88 -3.43
C VAL A 818 -24.72 8.81 -3.47
N GLU A 819 -25.34 9.38 -4.49
CA GLU A 819 -26.79 9.26 -4.71
C GLU A 819 -27.21 7.81 -4.92
N ARG A 820 -26.42 7.02 -5.65
CA ARG A 820 -26.67 5.59 -5.85
C ARG A 820 -26.59 4.80 -4.53
N VAL A 821 -25.66 5.17 -3.64
CA VAL A 821 -25.58 4.58 -2.30
C VAL A 821 -26.86 4.82 -1.51
N TYR A 822 -27.37 6.05 -1.52
CA TYR A 822 -28.64 6.38 -0.88
C TYR A 822 -29.83 5.66 -1.53
N GLU A 823 -29.87 5.59 -2.86
CA GLU A 823 -30.92 4.90 -3.60
C GLU A 823 -31.07 3.44 -3.17
N ILE A 824 -29.95 2.69 -3.18
CA ILE A 824 -29.89 1.27 -2.82
C ILE A 824 -30.31 1.09 -1.37
N LEU A 825 -29.69 1.81 -0.43
CA LEU A 825 -29.95 1.61 0.99
C LEU A 825 -31.36 2.04 1.39
N LYS A 826 -31.91 3.11 0.79
CA LYS A 826 -33.29 3.53 0.98
C LYS A 826 -34.26 2.46 0.48
N ALA A 827 -34.06 1.93 -0.72
CA ALA A 827 -34.90 0.88 -1.29
C ALA A 827 -34.86 -0.38 -0.42
N GLU A 828 -33.67 -0.85 -0.02
CA GLU A 828 -33.53 -2.02 0.86
C GLU A 828 -34.19 -1.80 2.22
N MET A 829 -34.06 -0.59 2.81
CA MET A 829 -34.69 -0.25 4.09
C MET A 829 -36.21 -0.25 3.98
N GLU A 830 -36.76 0.39 2.96
CA GLU A 830 -38.20 0.42 2.67
C GLU A 830 -38.77 -0.98 2.43
N THR A 831 -38.09 -1.82 1.65
CA THR A 831 -38.47 -3.22 1.47
C THR A 831 -38.46 -3.95 2.82
N THR A 832 -37.44 -3.75 3.63
CA THR A 832 -37.32 -4.40 4.94
C THR A 832 -38.45 -3.98 5.89
N MET A 833 -38.76 -2.68 5.98
CA MET A 833 -39.85 -2.15 6.81
C MET A 833 -41.20 -2.73 6.39
N ARG A 834 -41.48 -2.77 5.08
CA ARG A 834 -42.70 -3.39 4.54
C ARG A 834 -42.78 -4.89 4.88
N LEU A 835 -41.68 -5.63 4.76
CA LEU A 835 -41.64 -7.06 5.14
C LEU A 835 -41.78 -7.30 6.65
N LEU A 836 -41.42 -6.31 7.47
CA LEU A 836 -41.68 -6.31 8.91
C LEU A 836 -43.09 -5.85 9.28
N ALA A 837 -43.90 -5.44 8.29
CA ALA A 837 -45.20 -4.82 8.46
C ALA A 837 -45.16 -3.51 9.28
N VAL A 838 -44.20 -2.65 8.95
CA VAL A 838 -44.00 -1.36 9.59
C VAL A 838 -44.14 -0.24 8.57
N GLU A 839 -45.05 0.69 8.83
CA GLU A 839 -45.31 1.83 7.95
C GLU A 839 -44.32 2.95 8.23
N ARG A 840 -44.06 3.28 9.50
CA ARG A 840 -43.22 4.41 9.90
C ARG A 840 -41.99 3.97 10.68
N VAL A 841 -40.83 4.60 10.44
CA VAL A 841 -39.58 4.26 11.15
C VAL A 841 -39.68 4.31 12.68
N GLU A 842 -40.56 5.17 13.22
CA GLU A 842 -40.81 5.31 14.67
C GLU A 842 -41.46 4.07 15.30
N GLU A 843 -42.10 3.21 14.50
CA GLU A 843 -42.74 1.98 14.96
C GLU A 843 -41.74 0.82 15.10
N LEU A 844 -40.55 0.94 14.50
CA LEU A 844 -39.49 -0.05 14.63
C LEU A 844 -39.07 -0.20 16.09
N GLY A 845 -38.82 -1.44 16.50
CA GLY A 845 -38.59 -1.77 17.91
C GLY A 845 -38.16 -3.22 18.10
N PRO A 846 -37.79 -3.63 19.33
CA PRO A 846 -37.20 -4.94 19.60
C PRO A 846 -38.10 -6.11 19.21
N GLN A 847 -39.42 -5.90 19.18
CA GLN A 847 -40.40 -6.89 18.73
C GLN A 847 -40.20 -7.32 17.26
N HIS A 848 -39.56 -6.50 16.44
CA HIS A 848 -39.33 -6.75 15.01
C HIS A 848 -38.05 -7.55 14.72
N ILE A 849 -37.25 -7.86 15.74
CA ILE A 849 -35.98 -8.57 15.60
C ILE A 849 -35.79 -9.64 16.67
N ASN A 850 -34.81 -10.51 16.47
CA ASN A 850 -34.27 -11.41 17.48
C ASN A 850 -32.75 -11.20 17.55
N ALA A 851 -32.30 -10.55 18.63
CA ALA A 851 -30.90 -10.21 18.87
C ALA A 851 -30.19 -11.17 19.84
N ARG A 852 -30.83 -12.27 20.24
CA ARG A 852 -30.34 -13.17 21.31
C ARG A 852 -28.92 -13.69 21.08
N ALA A 853 -28.54 -13.94 19.83
CA ALA A 853 -27.19 -14.40 19.50
C ALA A 853 -26.12 -13.35 19.85
N VAL A 854 -26.42 -12.07 19.61
CA VAL A 854 -25.53 -10.94 19.90
C VAL A 854 -25.55 -10.56 21.38
N GLU A 855 -26.68 -10.68 22.06
CA GLU A 855 -26.80 -10.46 23.52
C GLU A 855 -25.87 -11.37 24.35
N ARG A 856 -25.49 -12.54 23.82
CA ARG A 856 -24.50 -13.42 24.44
C ARG A 856 -23.09 -12.82 24.42
N ASP A 857 -22.79 -11.99 23.42
CA ASP A 857 -21.44 -11.53 23.07
C ASP A 857 -21.15 -10.10 23.59
N ILE A 858 -22.08 -9.51 24.35
CA ILE A 858 -21.88 -8.21 25.03
C ILE A 858 -21.32 -8.41 26.44
N TYR A 859 -20.87 -7.32 27.07
CA TYR A 859 -20.47 -7.35 28.48
C TYR A 859 -21.56 -7.99 29.37
N ASP A 860 -21.15 -8.87 30.28
CA ASP A 860 -22.02 -9.65 31.18
C ASP A 860 -21.82 -9.34 32.67
N GLY A 861 -20.92 -8.39 32.99
CA GLY A 861 -20.67 -7.96 34.37
C GLY A 861 -21.76 -7.03 34.94
N PRO A 862 -21.55 -6.55 36.19
CA PRO A 862 -22.49 -5.63 36.83
C PRO A 862 -22.50 -4.26 36.14
N ALA A 863 -23.65 -3.60 36.11
CA ALA A 863 -23.83 -2.30 35.43
C ALA A 863 -22.92 -1.18 35.97
N GLY A 864 -22.46 -1.25 37.23
CA GLY A 864 -21.51 -0.30 37.81
C GLY A 864 -22.00 1.15 38.00
N LEU A 865 -23.24 1.48 37.61
CA LEU A 865 -23.74 2.86 37.51
C LEU A 865 -23.82 3.61 38.85
N GLU A 866 -24.15 2.92 39.96
CA GLU A 866 -24.25 3.58 41.26
C GLU A 866 -22.93 4.22 41.70
N LYS A 867 -21.82 3.49 41.53
CA LYS A 867 -20.46 3.99 41.82
C LYS A 867 -20.09 5.15 40.92
N LEU A 868 -20.47 5.07 39.64
CA LEU A 868 -20.27 6.15 38.67
C LEU A 868 -21.03 7.41 39.11
N SER A 869 -22.31 7.27 39.46
CA SER A 869 -23.15 8.39 39.91
C SER A 869 -22.60 9.07 41.16
N MET A 870 -22.05 8.30 42.12
CA MET A 870 -21.43 8.85 43.34
C MET A 870 -20.11 9.56 43.02
N TRP A 871 -19.28 8.98 42.16
CA TRP A 871 -18.02 9.60 41.72
C TRP A 871 -18.27 10.95 41.03
N ILE A 872 -19.32 11.03 40.21
CA ILE A 872 -19.75 12.25 39.51
C ILE A 872 -20.23 13.30 40.50
N LYS A 873 -21.15 12.94 41.42
CA LYS A 873 -21.65 13.86 42.45
C LYS A 873 -20.55 14.41 43.36
N ALA A 874 -19.45 13.67 43.52
CA ALA A 874 -18.30 14.09 44.32
C ALA A 874 -17.23 14.88 43.54
N LYS A 875 -17.29 14.93 42.20
CA LYS A 875 -16.22 15.52 41.35
C LYS A 875 -16.69 16.54 40.31
N LEU A 876 -17.99 16.62 40.03
CA LEU A 876 -18.68 17.83 39.56
C LEU A 876 -18.78 18.82 40.71
#